data_AF-A0A8J7C613-F1
#
_entry.id   AF-A0A8J7C613-F1
#
_cell.length_a   1.000
_cell.length_b   1.000
_cell.length_c   1.000
_cell.angle_alpha   90.00
_cell.angle_beta   90.00
_cell.angle_gamma   90.00
#
_symmetry.space_group_name_H-M   'P 1'
#
loop_
_entity.id
_entity.type
_entity.pdbx_description
1 polymer ?
#
loop_
_entity_poly.entity_id
_entity_poly.type
_entity_poly.pdbx_seq_one_letter_code
_entity_poly.pdbx_strand_id
1 'polypeptide(L)'
;MSKESIGNQEALREMLYFFLDKMGATQVELSKGMGVSRPVVIDFLNKEKERLPVDRQGLIELCKSLQSSRTSKRKSKTEGEKNSQAIESNPDELRELLRDTGVDELLESAGFLPENTNIIRVTRKKFFQVAQVVALLEFLDVEDLLPTTQEFLAIASNKIASKKLFQKHLRYQENDCLEYLINHLWESHPTLGLKLRLEVIDKLQQTWERLKAGGKTSFTQQEAIALFLSIVIKEQMPKDTANLRIRVQKLEFQTLSRDINAEEEYSDLYQRFVQVGHQAECDLNTPGSCSTMQLEAKSLDSLTPVIMAIVTCSFNYDGKSNELIEWIYTSGNTIVENAIGACSLHMGLTEEIANVSILTKTLDSSIDSLVETTVILGNKQQYQGIWVDRDSMITMLQAMFYAAKQWLIDRDTNGELDIEIYGSVCKALSELRKRLTKARRAFQKFQFLDKECQSVEIKKIADTARNELKKIPKENIYFSYRLNFYRCYFLAKRLELRLSNFQGNISNAQLLIQEINQVFEEDQKVKQELVPIQALIQSEIYLYKLSCGHEPDLFAESKRSKWLGLEAWKKKIRDAIKPGSCYKDPGWDVYLALSEIHGNVARIELDLCDDKSTLLEAAENFLRAAHYALRIGLVQRASRWLAFAGRVWVRLGDSNLPRQASKLADKLAKTDLTAGHSHNFCQAVLSEIYLLDGEYLLLIQDDATNALEYFLKALKGSVYLGLNRRICDALFNISRCAKKLSNFSTKEGLSRVFKEEDLLTESNKNKLNPMSNNTSEKVLDLLCNLWSREDNPTWFQVRGEFSRLAAEIWQGWHRDTSESGSTTKHPIAERIENESWLCQVN
;
A
#
# COMPACT_ATOMS: atom_id res chain seq x y z
N MET A 1 22.31 -45.66 -40.45
CA MET A 1 21.05 -44.91 -40.26
C MET A 1 20.93 -44.59 -38.78
N SER A 2 21.06 -43.31 -38.42
CA SER A 2 20.89 -42.83 -37.04
C SER A 2 19.44 -43.05 -36.62
N LYS A 3 19.19 -43.77 -35.52
CA LYS A 3 17.86 -43.80 -34.90
C LYS A 3 17.50 -42.37 -34.52
N GLU A 4 16.40 -41.83 -35.04
CA GLU A 4 15.91 -40.52 -34.61
C GLU A 4 15.66 -40.58 -33.09
N SER A 5 16.35 -39.74 -32.33
CA SER A 5 16.17 -39.67 -30.88
C SER A 5 15.02 -38.74 -30.53
N ILE A 6 14.14 -39.19 -29.64
CA ILE A 6 13.04 -38.39 -29.06
C ILE A 6 13.58 -37.04 -28.55
N GLY A 7 12.99 -35.94 -29.00
CA GLY A 7 13.42 -34.58 -28.69
C GLY A 7 12.91 -34.05 -27.36
N ASN A 8 11.74 -34.51 -26.88
CA ASN A 8 11.14 -34.08 -25.61
C ASN A 8 10.58 -35.28 -24.82
N GLN A 9 11.34 -35.75 -23.83
CA GLN A 9 10.98 -36.92 -23.01
C GLN A 9 9.92 -36.60 -21.96
N GLU A 10 9.87 -35.37 -21.43
CA GLU A 10 8.89 -34.97 -20.42
C GLU A 10 7.48 -34.86 -21.01
N ALA A 11 7.34 -34.20 -22.17
CA ALA A 11 6.05 -34.10 -22.84
C ALA A 11 5.51 -35.47 -23.28
N LEU A 12 6.38 -36.40 -23.71
CA LEU A 12 5.99 -37.78 -23.98
C LEU A 12 5.52 -38.50 -22.71
N ARG A 13 6.22 -38.32 -21.58
CA ARG A 13 5.81 -38.90 -20.29
C ARG A 13 4.41 -38.43 -19.88
N GLU A 14 4.14 -37.13 -19.99
CA GLU A 14 2.80 -36.58 -19.72
C GLU A 14 1.72 -37.17 -20.62
N MET A 15 2.01 -37.34 -21.92
CA MET A 15 1.06 -37.88 -22.87
C MET A 15 0.74 -39.36 -22.59
N LEU A 16 1.73 -40.14 -22.15
CA LEU A 16 1.52 -41.53 -21.73
C LEU A 16 0.71 -41.62 -20.43
N TYR A 17 0.93 -40.72 -19.47
CA TYR A 17 0.07 -40.62 -18.28
C TYR A 17 -1.37 -40.26 -18.64
N PHE A 18 -1.56 -39.32 -19.57
CA PHE A 18 -2.89 -39.00 -20.08
C PHE A 18 -3.61 -40.23 -20.67
N PHE A 19 -2.91 -41.06 -21.45
CA PHE A 19 -3.49 -42.31 -21.96
C PHE A 19 -3.86 -43.30 -20.86
N LEU A 20 -3.06 -43.43 -19.80
CA LEU A 20 -3.36 -44.29 -18.65
C LEU A 20 -4.59 -43.79 -17.87
N ASP A 21 -4.62 -42.50 -17.55
CA ASP A 21 -5.57 -41.92 -16.61
C ASP A 21 -6.91 -41.56 -17.25
N LYS A 22 -6.90 -41.05 -18.49
CA LYS A 22 -8.10 -40.56 -19.18
C LYS A 22 -8.64 -41.55 -20.21
N MET A 23 -7.77 -42.23 -20.95
CA MET A 23 -8.20 -43.21 -21.98
C MET A 23 -8.28 -44.66 -21.45
N GLY A 24 -8.02 -44.86 -20.15
CA GLY A 24 -8.01 -46.17 -19.51
C GLY A 24 -7.00 -47.16 -20.10
N ALA A 25 -5.95 -46.67 -20.75
CA ALA A 25 -4.90 -47.52 -21.30
C ALA A 25 -4.20 -48.29 -20.18
N THR A 26 -3.72 -49.50 -20.48
CA THR A 26 -2.90 -50.25 -19.53
C THR A 26 -1.42 -50.07 -19.83
N GLN A 27 -0.56 -50.17 -18.82
CA GLN A 27 0.89 -50.21 -19.03
C GLN A 27 1.33 -51.32 -20.00
N VAL A 28 0.55 -52.41 -20.08
CA VAL A 28 0.77 -53.51 -21.04
C VAL A 28 0.44 -53.07 -22.46
N GLU A 29 -0.64 -52.32 -22.65
CA GLU A 29 -1.06 -51.74 -23.94
C GLU A 29 -0.03 -50.72 -24.42
N LEU A 30 0.43 -49.83 -23.54
CA LEU A 30 1.50 -48.88 -23.83
C LEU A 30 2.81 -49.58 -24.23
N SER A 31 3.25 -50.59 -23.46
CA SER A 31 4.50 -51.31 -23.74
C SER A 31 4.44 -52.09 -25.06
N LYS A 32 3.32 -52.75 -25.33
CA LYS A 32 3.12 -53.53 -26.57
C LYS A 32 3.02 -52.62 -27.78
N GLY A 33 2.26 -51.53 -27.68
CA GLY A 33 2.08 -50.56 -28.76
C GLY A 33 3.37 -49.88 -29.17
N MET A 34 4.27 -49.60 -28.21
CA MET A 34 5.57 -48.97 -28.48
C MET A 34 6.69 -49.94 -28.84
N GLY A 35 6.47 -51.26 -28.77
CA GLY A 35 7.51 -52.26 -29.01
C GLY A 35 8.62 -52.29 -27.95
N VAL A 36 8.33 -51.85 -26.72
CA VAL A 36 9.31 -51.74 -25.61
C VAL A 36 8.90 -52.62 -24.44
N SER A 37 9.86 -53.10 -23.65
CA SER A 37 9.57 -53.95 -22.49
C SER A 37 8.78 -53.19 -21.42
N ARG A 38 7.83 -53.87 -20.79
CA ARG A 38 6.98 -53.29 -19.73
C ARG A 38 7.78 -52.66 -18.57
N PRO A 39 8.89 -53.25 -18.08
CA PRO A 39 9.71 -52.62 -17.03
C PRO A 39 10.25 -51.25 -17.45
N VAL A 40 10.69 -51.10 -18.70
CA VAL A 40 11.24 -49.84 -19.23
C VAL A 40 10.18 -48.74 -19.30
N VAL A 41 8.92 -49.07 -19.63
CA VAL A 41 7.81 -48.11 -19.58
C VAL A 41 7.47 -47.72 -18.13
N ILE A 42 7.50 -48.68 -17.20
CA ILE A 42 7.24 -48.42 -15.78
C ILE A 42 8.33 -47.53 -15.18
N ASP A 43 9.59 -47.84 -15.45
CA ASP A 43 10.72 -47.06 -14.95
C ASP A 43 10.73 -45.65 -15.56
N PHE A 44 10.41 -45.51 -16.85
CA PHE A 44 10.27 -44.21 -17.51
C PHE A 44 9.15 -43.34 -16.92
N LEU A 45 8.00 -43.93 -16.58
CA LEU A 45 6.90 -43.22 -15.95
C LEU A 45 7.26 -42.82 -14.51
N ASN A 46 7.84 -43.74 -13.73
CA ASN A 46 8.06 -43.54 -12.30
C ASN A 46 9.38 -42.82 -11.92
N LYS A 47 10.34 -42.69 -12.84
CA LYS A 47 11.65 -42.05 -12.57
C LYS A 47 11.90 -40.90 -13.55
N GLU A 48 12.05 -39.69 -13.01
CA GLU A 48 12.13 -38.44 -13.78
C GLU A 48 13.27 -38.38 -14.82
N LYS A 49 14.39 -39.07 -14.59
CA LYS A 49 15.59 -39.02 -15.44
C LYS A 49 15.74 -40.16 -16.45
N GLU A 50 14.84 -41.14 -16.45
CA GLU A 50 14.92 -42.23 -17.42
C GLU A 50 14.42 -41.79 -18.79
N ARG A 51 15.03 -42.35 -19.85
CA ARG A 51 14.67 -42.07 -21.25
C ARG A 51 13.93 -43.27 -21.81
N LEU A 52 12.84 -43.00 -22.52
CA LEU A 52 12.11 -44.02 -23.24
C LEU A 52 12.78 -44.24 -24.62
N PRO A 53 13.31 -45.44 -24.92
CA PRO A 53 13.98 -45.72 -26.19
C PRO A 53 12.98 -46.15 -27.27
N VAL A 54 12.08 -45.23 -27.66
CA VAL A 54 11.05 -45.45 -28.68
C VAL A 54 11.32 -44.57 -29.90
N ASP A 55 11.12 -45.11 -31.10
CA ASP A 55 11.23 -44.37 -32.34
C ASP A 55 9.85 -43.92 -32.86
N ARG A 56 9.85 -43.10 -33.90
CA ARG A 56 8.64 -42.58 -34.55
C ARG A 56 7.64 -43.70 -34.92
N GLN A 57 8.15 -44.82 -35.44
CA GLN A 57 7.35 -45.95 -35.85
C GLN A 57 6.66 -46.62 -34.65
N GLY A 58 7.37 -46.79 -33.53
CA GLY A 58 6.79 -47.30 -32.28
C GLY A 58 5.68 -46.42 -31.72
N LEU A 59 5.74 -45.09 -31.89
CA LEU A 59 4.65 -44.19 -31.48
C LEU A 59 3.44 -44.26 -32.43
N ILE A 60 3.67 -44.44 -33.73
CA ILE A 60 2.61 -44.68 -34.72
C ILE A 60 1.86 -45.96 -34.40
N GLU A 61 2.59 -47.02 -34.09
CA GLU A 61 2.03 -48.32 -33.70
C GLU A 61 1.31 -48.24 -32.35
N LEU A 62 1.83 -47.46 -31.40
CA LEU A 62 1.14 -47.18 -30.15
C LEU A 62 -0.22 -46.53 -30.41
N CYS A 63 -0.28 -45.47 -31.21
CA CYS A 63 -1.54 -44.80 -31.50
C CYS A 63 -2.55 -45.75 -32.19
N LYS A 64 -2.11 -46.51 -33.20
CA LYS A 64 -2.93 -47.53 -33.86
C LYS A 64 -3.45 -48.60 -32.88
N SER A 65 -2.62 -49.01 -31.92
CA SER A 65 -3.01 -50.01 -30.91
C SER A 65 -4.04 -49.50 -29.91
N LEU A 66 -3.94 -48.21 -29.54
CA LEU A 66 -4.90 -47.56 -28.63
C LEU A 66 -6.27 -47.32 -29.29
N GLN A 67 -6.31 -47.24 -30.62
CA GLN A 67 -7.54 -47.11 -31.42
C GLN A 67 -8.34 -48.43 -31.59
N SER A 68 -7.74 -49.58 -31.25
CA SER A 68 -8.21 -50.89 -31.72
C SER A 68 -8.55 -51.91 -30.63
N SER A 69 -8.92 -51.52 -29.41
CA SER A 69 -9.25 -52.51 -28.36
C SER A 69 -10.48 -52.17 -27.51
N ARG A 70 -11.34 -53.18 -27.31
CA ARG A 70 -12.40 -53.19 -26.29
C ARG A 70 -12.04 -54.15 -25.15
N THR A 71 -12.28 -53.67 -23.94
CA THR A 71 -12.36 -54.34 -22.62
C THR A 71 -11.11 -55.02 -22.03
N SER A 72 -10.52 -54.35 -21.02
CA SER A 72 -10.15 -55.05 -19.79
C SER A 72 -10.86 -54.39 -18.61
N LYS A 73 -11.78 -55.12 -17.98
CA LYS A 73 -12.45 -54.70 -16.74
C LYS A 73 -11.39 -54.43 -15.67
N ARG A 74 -11.27 -53.17 -15.23
CA ARG A 74 -10.53 -52.84 -14.00
C ARG A 74 -11.28 -53.47 -12.82
N LYS A 75 -10.67 -54.41 -12.09
CA LYS A 75 -11.08 -54.73 -10.72
C LYS A 75 -10.66 -53.56 -9.84
N SER A 76 -11.64 -52.85 -9.30
CA SER A 76 -11.47 -51.81 -8.28
C SER A 76 -10.93 -52.42 -6.98
N LYS A 77 -9.73 -51.98 -6.57
CA LYS A 77 -9.24 -51.82 -5.19
C LYS A 77 -8.23 -50.65 -5.29
N THR A 78 -8.30 -49.56 -4.52
CA THR A 78 -8.59 -49.42 -3.08
C THR A 78 -9.02 -47.97 -2.79
N GLU A 79 -9.78 -47.82 -1.72
CA GLU A 79 -10.26 -46.58 -1.09
C GLU A 79 -9.17 -45.50 -0.90
N GLY A 80 -9.58 -44.24 -1.11
CA GLY A 80 -8.81 -43.05 -0.82
C GLY A 80 -9.61 -41.82 -1.24
N GLU A 81 -10.31 -41.21 -0.28
CA GLU A 81 -11.14 -40.02 -0.39
C GLU A 81 -10.57 -38.93 -1.32
N LYS A 82 -11.41 -38.36 -2.20
CA LYS A 82 -11.52 -36.91 -2.41
C LYS A 82 -12.71 -36.53 -3.28
N ASN A 83 -13.49 -35.61 -2.74
CA ASN A 83 -14.54 -34.87 -3.43
C ASN A 83 -13.98 -34.13 -4.65
N SER A 84 -14.33 -34.58 -5.85
CA SER A 84 -14.41 -33.76 -7.05
C SER A 84 -15.24 -34.54 -8.07
N GLN A 85 -16.44 -34.05 -8.39
CA GLN A 85 -17.21 -34.51 -9.54
C GLN A 85 -16.42 -34.15 -10.81
N ALA A 86 -15.46 -34.99 -11.18
CA ALA A 86 -14.86 -34.94 -12.51
C ALA A 86 -15.82 -35.67 -13.44
N ILE A 87 -16.27 -34.99 -14.49
CA ILE A 87 -17.02 -35.60 -15.59
C ILE A 87 -16.08 -36.63 -16.22
N GLU A 88 -16.26 -37.91 -15.89
CA GLU A 88 -15.55 -39.00 -16.53
C GLU A 88 -16.16 -39.20 -17.93
N SER A 89 -15.61 -38.50 -18.93
CA SER A 89 -15.83 -38.83 -20.34
C SER A 89 -15.47 -40.30 -20.57
N ASN A 90 -16.35 -41.05 -21.23
CA ASN A 90 -16.22 -42.50 -21.39
C ASN A 90 -14.88 -42.82 -22.12
N PRO A 91 -14.00 -43.68 -21.57
CA PRO A 91 -12.74 -44.05 -22.22
C PRO A 91 -12.91 -44.54 -23.66
N ASP A 92 -14.06 -45.14 -23.99
CA ASP A 92 -14.40 -45.60 -25.34
C ASP A 92 -14.62 -44.42 -26.31
N GLU A 93 -15.27 -43.34 -25.88
CA GLU A 93 -15.48 -42.12 -26.69
C GLU A 93 -14.15 -41.39 -26.96
N LEU A 94 -13.25 -41.37 -25.97
CA LEU A 94 -11.91 -40.80 -26.12
C LEU A 94 -11.02 -41.59 -27.08
N ARG A 95 -11.20 -42.92 -27.14
CA ARG A 95 -10.50 -43.80 -28.09
C ARG A 95 -11.03 -43.63 -29.52
N GLU A 96 -12.33 -43.40 -29.68
CA GLU A 96 -12.91 -43.01 -30.97
C GLU A 96 -12.39 -41.63 -31.42
N LEU A 97 -12.34 -40.64 -30.51
CA LEU A 97 -11.77 -39.33 -30.83
C LEU A 97 -10.28 -39.40 -31.22
N LEU A 98 -9.49 -40.29 -30.60
CA LEU A 98 -8.10 -40.53 -31.00
C LEU A 98 -7.99 -41.16 -32.40
N ARG A 99 -8.99 -41.97 -32.81
CA ARG A 99 -9.07 -42.52 -34.17
C ARG A 99 -9.23 -41.41 -35.21
N ASP A 100 -10.02 -40.40 -34.90
CA ASP A 100 -10.30 -39.29 -35.81
C ASP A 100 -9.19 -38.21 -35.81
N THR A 101 -8.46 -38.06 -34.70
CA THR A 101 -7.40 -37.03 -34.54
C THR A 101 -6.04 -37.47 -35.10
N GLY A 102 -5.76 -38.78 -35.15
CA GLY A 102 -4.52 -39.34 -35.73
C GLY A 102 -3.31 -39.38 -34.79
N VAL A 103 -2.13 -39.71 -35.34
CA VAL A 103 -0.87 -39.92 -34.57
C VAL A 103 -0.11 -38.61 -34.31
N ASP A 104 -0.48 -37.53 -34.98
CA ASP A 104 0.33 -36.31 -35.06
C ASP A 104 0.57 -35.67 -33.67
N GLU A 105 -0.41 -35.66 -32.77
CA GLU A 105 -0.25 -35.12 -31.41
C GLU A 105 0.75 -35.93 -30.54
N LEU A 106 0.72 -37.26 -30.67
CA LEU A 106 1.64 -38.15 -29.94
C LEU A 106 3.07 -38.01 -30.49
N LEU A 107 3.20 -37.87 -31.80
CA LEU A 107 4.48 -37.63 -32.46
C LEU A 107 5.04 -36.25 -32.10
N GLU A 108 4.21 -35.20 -32.10
CA GLU A 108 4.60 -33.85 -31.70
C GLU A 108 5.01 -33.78 -30.22
N SER A 109 4.30 -34.49 -29.33
CA SER A 109 4.63 -34.56 -27.90
C SER A 109 5.98 -35.24 -27.65
N ALA A 110 6.39 -36.16 -28.53
CA ALA A 110 7.71 -36.78 -28.54
C ALA A 110 8.79 -35.96 -29.30
N GLY A 111 8.40 -34.85 -29.94
CA GLY A 111 9.29 -33.98 -30.71
C GLY A 111 9.53 -34.41 -32.17
N PHE A 112 8.69 -35.30 -32.72
CA PHE A 112 8.69 -35.69 -34.13
C PHE A 112 7.74 -34.81 -34.96
N LEU A 113 7.99 -34.70 -36.27
CA LEU A 113 7.15 -33.97 -37.23
C LEU A 113 6.06 -34.88 -37.82
N PRO A 114 4.84 -34.40 -38.16
CA PRO A 114 3.80 -35.16 -38.86
C PRO A 114 4.28 -35.80 -40.18
N GLU A 115 3.66 -36.90 -40.63
CA GLU A 115 4.14 -37.71 -41.78
C GLU A 115 4.09 -37.02 -43.15
N ASN A 116 3.27 -35.97 -43.34
CA ASN A 116 2.93 -35.46 -44.69
C ASN A 116 3.41 -34.04 -45.05
N THR A 117 4.39 -33.46 -44.36
CA THR A 117 4.86 -32.09 -44.71
C THR A 117 6.22 -32.06 -45.41
N ASN A 118 6.20 -31.98 -46.74
CA ASN A 118 7.34 -31.49 -47.53
C ASN A 118 7.47 -29.95 -47.35
N ILE A 119 8.38 -29.54 -46.45
CA ILE A 119 9.04 -28.23 -46.29
C ILE A 119 8.16 -26.96 -46.18
N ILE A 120 8.23 -26.27 -45.02
CA ILE A 120 8.95 -25.01 -44.74
C ILE A 120 9.22 -25.05 -43.23
N ARG A 121 10.45 -24.75 -42.78
CA ARG A 121 10.77 -24.63 -41.34
C ARG A 121 10.04 -23.42 -40.75
N VAL A 122 8.84 -23.66 -40.25
CA VAL A 122 8.10 -22.73 -39.41
C VAL A 122 8.38 -23.12 -37.97
N THR A 123 8.81 -22.17 -37.13
CA THR A 123 8.99 -22.44 -35.69
C THR A 123 7.67 -22.92 -35.10
N ARG A 124 7.70 -23.83 -34.10
CA ARG A 124 6.52 -24.35 -33.39
C ARG A 124 5.49 -23.24 -33.09
N LYS A 125 5.98 -22.08 -32.62
CA LYS A 125 5.20 -20.86 -32.37
C LYS A 125 4.41 -20.33 -33.57
N LYS A 126 5.02 -20.24 -34.76
CA LYS A 126 4.35 -19.73 -35.98
C LYS A 126 3.36 -20.74 -36.58
N PHE A 127 3.63 -22.04 -36.47
CA PHE A 127 2.68 -23.08 -36.89
C PHE A 127 1.41 -23.03 -36.03
N PHE A 128 1.56 -22.90 -34.71
CA PHE A 128 0.43 -22.76 -33.80
C PHE A 128 -0.34 -21.45 -33.96
N GLN A 129 0.32 -20.33 -34.27
CA GLN A 129 -0.37 -19.09 -34.63
C GLN A 129 -1.25 -19.26 -35.87
N VAL A 130 -0.77 -20.02 -36.88
CA VAL A 130 -1.57 -20.32 -38.07
C VAL A 130 -2.71 -21.29 -37.75
N ALA A 131 -2.48 -22.32 -36.94
CA ALA A 131 -3.55 -23.25 -36.52
C ALA A 131 -4.64 -22.57 -35.68
N GLN A 132 -4.27 -21.63 -34.79
CA GLN A 132 -5.20 -20.77 -34.06
C GLN A 132 -6.03 -19.90 -35.02
N VAL A 133 -5.39 -19.29 -36.03
CA VAL A 133 -6.08 -18.49 -37.06
C VAL A 133 -7.01 -19.36 -37.91
N VAL A 134 -6.64 -20.59 -38.24
CA VAL A 134 -7.50 -21.51 -38.99
C VAL A 134 -8.70 -21.94 -38.16
N ALA A 135 -8.50 -22.33 -36.89
CA ALA A 135 -9.59 -22.63 -35.97
C ALA A 135 -10.52 -21.41 -35.79
N LEU A 136 -9.97 -20.20 -35.68
CA LEU A 136 -10.71 -18.93 -35.63
C LEU A 136 -11.62 -18.71 -36.85
N LEU A 137 -11.10 -18.98 -38.05
CA LEU A 137 -11.82 -18.77 -39.30
C LEU A 137 -12.94 -19.79 -39.52
N GLU A 138 -12.86 -20.97 -38.90
CA GLU A 138 -13.93 -21.98 -38.92
C GLU A 138 -15.17 -21.57 -38.13
N PHE A 139 -15.04 -20.62 -37.18
CA PHE A 139 -16.15 -20.17 -36.32
C PHE A 139 -16.72 -18.79 -36.68
N LEU A 140 -16.13 -18.07 -37.64
CA LEU A 140 -16.57 -16.74 -38.06
C LEU A 140 -17.47 -16.84 -39.30
N ASP A 141 -18.79 -16.78 -39.11
CA ASP A 141 -19.75 -16.54 -40.20
C ASP A 141 -19.95 -15.02 -40.33
N VAL A 142 -19.19 -14.37 -41.22
CA VAL A 142 -19.40 -12.94 -41.57
C VAL A 142 -19.37 -12.78 -43.08
N GLU A 143 -20.52 -12.44 -43.67
CA GLU A 143 -20.70 -12.28 -45.13
C GLU A 143 -19.81 -11.18 -45.75
N ASP A 144 -19.36 -10.19 -44.97
CA ASP A 144 -18.62 -9.00 -45.49
C ASP A 144 -17.09 -9.16 -45.59
N LEU A 145 -16.50 -10.26 -45.10
CA LEU A 145 -15.04 -10.52 -45.19
C LEU A 145 -14.69 -11.70 -46.12
N LEU A 146 -15.69 -12.23 -46.83
CA LEU A 146 -15.58 -13.41 -47.70
C LEU A 146 -14.33 -13.43 -48.61
N PRO A 147 -13.92 -12.32 -49.29
CA PRO A 147 -12.79 -12.38 -50.23
C PRO A 147 -11.43 -12.59 -49.55
N THR A 148 -11.17 -11.87 -48.46
CA THR A 148 -9.89 -11.91 -47.73
C THR A 148 -9.76 -13.20 -46.92
N THR A 149 -10.87 -13.65 -46.32
CA THR A 149 -10.98 -14.93 -45.62
C THR A 149 -10.85 -16.10 -46.60
N GLN A 150 -11.38 -15.99 -47.82
CA GLN A 150 -11.21 -17.00 -48.87
C GLN A 150 -9.80 -17.08 -49.43
N GLU A 151 -9.03 -15.98 -49.52
CA GLU A 151 -7.61 -16.04 -49.90
C GLU A 151 -6.75 -16.66 -48.79
N PHE A 152 -7.01 -16.33 -47.53
CA PHE A 152 -6.31 -16.92 -46.39
C PHE A 152 -6.68 -18.40 -46.18
N LEU A 153 -7.96 -18.75 -46.32
CA LEU A 153 -8.42 -20.13 -46.39
C LEU A 153 -7.88 -20.82 -47.63
N ALA A 154 -7.78 -20.20 -48.80
CA ALA A 154 -7.15 -20.85 -49.95
C ALA A 154 -5.65 -21.17 -49.70
N ILE A 155 -4.94 -20.31 -48.96
CA ILE A 155 -3.55 -20.55 -48.54
C ILE A 155 -3.46 -21.66 -47.48
N ALA A 156 -4.39 -21.71 -46.52
CA ALA A 156 -4.43 -22.72 -45.44
C ALA A 156 -5.03 -24.07 -45.89
N SER A 157 -6.14 -24.05 -46.61
CA SER A 157 -6.86 -25.20 -47.20
C SER A 157 -6.10 -25.87 -48.35
N ASN A 158 -5.14 -25.20 -48.98
CA ASN A 158 -4.19 -25.90 -49.87
C ASN A 158 -3.27 -26.89 -49.11
N LYS A 159 -3.35 -26.95 -47.76
CA LYS A 159 -2.70 -27.98 -46.93
C LYS A 159 -3.64 -28.84 -46.08
N ILE A 160 -4.94 -28.52 -45.94
CA ILE A 160 -5.89 -29.31 -45.12
C ILE A 160 -7.20 -29.49 -45.90
N ALA A 161 -7.54 -30.73 -46.22
CA ALA A 161 -8.68 -31.09 -47.03
C ALA A 161 -9.98 -31.17 -46.21
N SER A 162 -10.90 -30.20 -46.33
CA SER A 162 -12.29 -30.35 -45.85
C SER A 162 -13.29 -29.32 -46.41
N LYS A 163 -13.37 -29.15 -47.74
CA LYS A 163 -14.31 -28.18 -48.37
C LYS A 163 -15.80 -28.56 -48.35
N LYS A 164 -16.26 -29.48 -47.49
CA LYS A 164 -17.62 -30.07 -47.58
C LYS A 164 -18.58 -29.85 -46.40
N LEU A 165 -18.18 -29.21 -45.29
CA LEU A 165 -19.08 -29.10 -44.13
C LEU A 165 -19.97 -27.86 -44.04
N PHE A 166 -19.55 -26.71 -44.55
CA PHE A 166 -20.23 -25.43 -44.25
C PHE A 166 -21.51 -25.13 -45.05
N GLN A 167 -22.05 -26.06 -45.84
CA GLN A 167 -23.29 -25.82 -46.59
C GLN A 167 -24.57 -26.37 -45.91
N LYS A 168 -24.48 -27.09 -44.78
CA LYS A 168 -25.64 -27.84 -44.25
C LYS A 168 -26.31 -27.31 -42.98
N HIS A 169 -25.79 -26.31 -42.28
CA HIS A 169 -26.31 -25.93 -40.95
C HIS A 169 -26.85 -24.50 -40.79
N LEU A 170 -27.08 -23.79 -41.90
CA LEU A 170 -27.69 -22.45 -42.00
C LEU A 170 -29.17 -22.33 -41.50
N ARG A 171 -29.67 -23.20 -40.61
CA ARG A 171 -31.10 -23.20 -40.22
C ARG A 171 -31.45 -23.23 -38.73
N TYR A 172 -30.49 -23.18 -37.81
CA TYR A 172 -30.83 -23.06 -36.39
C TYR A 172 -30.17 -21.83 -35.77
N GLN A 173 -30.97 -20.82 -35.47
CA GLN A 173 -30.65 -19.82 -34.45
C GLN A 173 -30.65 -20.53 -33.11
N GLU A 174 -29.49 -21.05 -32.68
CA GLU A 174 -29.36 -21.54 -31.33
C GLU A 174 -29.22 -20.34 -30.37
N ASN A 175 -30.01 -20.37 -29.29
CA ASN A 175 -30.09 -19.27 -28.32
C ASN A 175 -28.82 -19.11 -27.47
N ASP A 176 -27.87 -20.07 -27.48
CA ASP A 176 -26.63 -20.01 -26.69
C ASP A 176 -25.42 -20.52 -27.51
N CYS A 177 -24.62 -19.59 -28.06
CA CYS A 177 -23.48 -19.94 -28.91
C CYS A 177 -22.33 -20.62 -28.16
N LEU A 178 -22.25 -20.51 -26.83
CA LEU A 178 -21.21 -21.17 -26.04
C LEU A 178 -21.53 -22.66 -25.86
N GLU A 179 -22.80 -23.00 -25.65
CA GLU A 179 -23.28 -24.39 -25.63
C GLU A 179 -23.02 -25.06 -26.98
N TYR A 180 -23.35 -24.38 -28.07
CA TYR A 180 -23.05 -24.82 -29.44
C TYR A 180 -21.55 -25.07 -29.64
N LEU A 181 -20.70 -24.13 -29.22
CA LEU A 181 -19.25 -24.26 -29.35
C LEU A 181 -18.71 -25.47 -28.59
N ILE A 182 -19.20 -25.69 -27.36
CA ILE A 182 -18.83 -26.86 -26.54
C ILE A 182 -19.23 -28.16 -27.25
N ASN A 183 -20.45 -28.24 -27.79
CA ASN A 183 -20.94 -29.42 -28.51
C ASN A 183 -20.16 -29.65 -29.81
N HIS A 184 -19.88 -28.60 -30.57
CA HIS A 184 -19.11 -28.70 -31.81
C HIS A 184 -17.65 -29.11 -31.55
N LEU A 185 -17.07 -28.65 -30.44
CA LEU A 185 -15.78 -29.14 -29.94
C LEU A 185 -15.82 -30.62 -29.55
N TRP A 186 -16.94 -31.36 -29.60
CA TRP A 186 -16.95 -32.82 -29.53
C TRP A 186 -17.07 -33.51 -30.91
N GLU A 187 -17.66 -32.85 -31.90
CA GLU A 187 -18.15 -33.48 -33.16
C GLU A 187 -17.12 -33.59 -34.32
N SER A 188 -15.83 -33.81 -34.01
CA SER A 188 -14.75 -34.16 -34.98
C SER A 188 -14.42 -33.18 -36.13
N HIS A 189 -13.29 -32.45 -36.05
CA HIS A 189 -12.36 -32.04 -37.16
C HIS A 189 -11.03 -31.50 -36.57
N PRO A 190 -9.87 -31.61 -37.25
CA PRO A 190 -8.56 -31.53 -36.61
C PRO A 190 -7.96 -30.12 -36.64
N THR A 191 -8.06 -29.39 -35.53
CA THR A 191 -7.28 -28.14 -35.33
C THR A 191 -6.64 -28.00 -33.95
N LEU A 192 -7.15 -28.69 -32.91
CA LEU A 192 -6.53 -28.79 -31.57
C LEU A 192 -6.25 -30.26 -31.20
N GLY A 193 -5.10 -30.54 -30.58
CA GLY A 193 -4.78 -31.87 -30.05
C GLY A 193 -5.79 -32.34 -28.99
N LEU A 194 -6.02 -33.65 -28.89
CA LEU A 194 -7.00 -34.30 -28.02
C LEU A 194 -6.83 -33.89 -26.54
N LYS A 195 -5.60 -33.82 -26.02
CA LYS A 195 -5.36 -33.44 -24.61
C LYS A 195 -5.80 -31.99 -24.37
N LEU A 196 -5.35 -31.07 -25.22
CA LEU A 196 -5.67 -29.65 -25.11
C LEU A 196 -7.18 -29.39 -25.32
N ARG A 197 -7.79 -30.09 -26.28
CA ARG A 197 -9.21 -29.98 -26.59
C ARG A 197 -10.08 -30.34 -25.39
N LEU A 198 -9.78 -31.44 -24.70
CA LEU A 198 -10.51 -31.85 -23.49
C LEU A 198 -10.31 -30.85 -22.34
N GLU A 199 -9.08 -30.33 -22.16
CA GLU A 199 -8.81 -29.29 -21.16
C GLU A 199 -9.60 -28.00 -21.44
N VAL A 200 -9.73 -27.62 -22.71
CA VAL A 200 -10.50 -26.44 -23.15
C VAL A 200 -12.00 -26.67 -22.94
N ILE A 201 -12.53 -27.83 -23.33
CA ILE A 201 -13.95 -28.20 -23.16
C ILE A 201 -14.35 -28.15 -21.68
N ASP A 202 -13.59 -28.81 -20.81
CA ASP A 202 -13.86 -28.84 -19.37
C ASP A 202 -13.90 -27.42 -18.79
N LYS A 203 -12.96 -26.55 -19.19
CA LYS A 203 -12.91 -25.16 -18.72
C LYS A 203 -14.03 -24.29 -19.30
N LEU A 204 -14.43 -24.52 -20.54
CA LEU A 204 -15.59 -23.85 -21.13
C LEU A 204 -16.87 -24.26 -20.41
N GLN A 205 -17.10 -25.55 -20.16
CA GLN A 205 -18.26 -26.07 -19.42
C GLN A 205 -18.31 -25.52 -17.99
N GLN A 206 -17.20 -25.57 -17.25
CA GLN A 206 -17.14 -25.00 -15.89
C GLN A 206 -17.43 -23.49 -15.89
N THR A 207 -16.95 -22.76 -16.89
CA THR A 207 -17.18 -21.31 -17.01
C THR A 207 -18.64 -21.02 -17.37
N TRP A 208 -19.22 -21.81 -18.28
CA TRP A 208 -20.62 -21.74 -18.70
C TRP A 208 -21.56 -21.95 -17.51
N GLU A 209 -21.37 -23.03 -16.75
CA GLU A 209 -22.16 -23.32 -15.54
C GLU A 209 -22.04 -22.21 -14.48
N ARG A 210 -20.82 -21.71 -14.25
CA ARG A 210 -20.58 -20.63 -13.28
C ARG A 210 -21.30 -19.33 -13.68
N LEU A 211 -21.27 -18.96 -14.95
CA LEU A 211 -21.90 -17.74 -15.47
C LEU A 211 -23.43 -17.90 -15.53
N LYS A 212 -23.95 -19.09 -15.84
CA LYS A 212 -25.37 -19.42 -15.69
C LYS A 212 -25.85 -19.28 -14.26
N ALA A 213 -25.09 -19.79 -13.29
CA ALA A 213 -25.38 -19.59 -11.86
C ALA A 213 -25.31 -18.10 -11.44
N GLY A 214 -24.55 -17.28 -12.16
CA GLY A 214 -24.44 -15.84 -11.97
C GLY A 214 -25.62 -15.03 -12.54
N GLY A 215 -26.41 -15.61 -13.45
CA GLY A 215 -27.58 -14.97 -14.08
C GLY A 215 -27.55 -14.92 -15.61
N LYS A 216 -26.42 -15.25 -16.27
CA LYS A 216 -26.30 -15.19 -17.74
C LYS A 216 -26.93 -16.43 -18.39
N THR A 217 -28.02 -16.23 -19.13
CA THR A 217 -28.82 -17.33 -19.71
C THR A 217 -28.39 -17.76 -21.11
N SER A 218 -27.65 -16.91 -21.84
CA SER A 218 -27.19 -17.14 -23.22
C SER A 218 -25.89 -16.39 -23.54
N PHE A 219 -25.11 -16.91 -24.48
CA PHE A 219 -23.89 -16.28 -24.99
C PHE A 219 -24.01 -15.98 -26.48
N THR A 220 -23.53 -14.82 -26.88
CA THR A 220 -23.35 -14.47 -28.30
C THR A 220 -22.16 -15.22 -28.90
N GLN A 221 -22.14 -15.31 -30.23
CA GLN A 221 -21.02 -15.93 -30.97
C GLN A 221 -19.68 -15.25 -30.66
N GLN A 222 -19.66 -13.91 -30.56
CA GLN A 222 -18.45 -13.15 -30.22
C GLN A 222 -17.94 -13.50 -28.83
N GLU A 223 -18.83 -13.61 -27.84
CA GLU A 223 -18.49 -13.98 -26.47
C GLU A 223 -17.94 -15.41 -26.36
N ALA A 224 -18.56 -16.36 -27.06
CA ALA A 224 -18.14 -17.76 -27.07
C ALA A 224 -16.74 -17.92 -27.69
N ILE A 225 -16.50 -17.26 -28.84
CA ILE A 225 -15.19 -17.27 -29.51
C ILE A 225 -14.12 -16.65 -28.62
N ALA A 226 -14.40 -15.49 -28.02
CA ALA A 226 -13.41 -14.76 -27.24
C ALA A 226 -13.03 -15.50 -25.94
N LEU A 227 -14.00 -16.18 -25.31
CA LEU A 227 -13.78 -17.06 -24.16
C LEU A 227 -12.91 -18.27 -24.54
N PHE A 228 -13.23 -18.93 -25.66
CA PHE A 228 -12.45 -20.05 -26.18
C PHE A 228 -11.00 -19.68 -26.44
N LEU A 229 -10.75 -18.58 -27.15
CA LEU A 229 -9.38 -18.12 -27.44
C LEU A 229 -8.58 -17.88 -26.17
N SER A 230 -9.23 -17.31 -25.15
CA SER A 230 -8.54 -16.96 -23.91
C SER A 230 -8.17 -18.21 -23.11
N ILE A 231 -9.01 -19.24 -23.12
CA ILE A 231 -8.70 -20.54 -22.51
C ILE A 231 -7.61 -21.26 -23.31
N VAL A 232 -7.72 -21.33 -24.64
CA VAL A 232 -6.75 -21.98 -25.52
C VAL A 232 -5.36 -21.36 -25.37
N ILE A 233 -5.26 -20.02 -25.44
CA ILE A 233 -3.99 -19.29 -25.27
C ILE A 233 -3.39 -19.61 -23.90
N LYS A 234 -4.20 -19.62 -22.84
CA LYS A 234 -3.74 -19.88 -21.46
C LYS A 234 -3.22 -21.31 -21.28
N GLU A 235 -3.88 -22.31 -21.83
CA GLU A 235 -3.45 -23.71 -21.71
C GLU A 235 -2.19 -24.03 -22.51
N GLN A 236 -1.93 -23.23 -23.56
CA GLN A 236 -0.75 -23.37 -24.40
C GLN A 236 0.48 -22.59 -23.88
N MET A 237 0.29 -21.74 -22.86
CA MET A 237 1.43 -21.13 -22.16
C MET A 237 2.21 -22.22 -21.40
N PRO A 238 3.55 -22.12 -21.31
CA PRO A 238 4.37 -23.09 -20.59
C PRO A 238 3.79 -23.36 -19.18
N LYS A 239 3.49 -24.63 -18.88
CA LYS A 239 2.82 -25.01 -17.62
C LYS A 239 3.76 -25.03 -16.40
N ASP A 240 5.06 -24.78 -16.57
CA ASP A 240 6.03 -24.81 -15.48
C ASP A 240 6.84 -23.51 -15.40
N THR A 241 6.86 -22.93 -14.18
CA THR A 241 8.06 -22.71 -13.33
C THR A 241 7.80 -21.82 -12.10
N ALA A 242 6.62 -21.22 -11.92
CA ALA A 242 6.32 -20.50 -10.68
C ALA A 242 4.91 -20.74 -10.12
N ASN A 243 4.88 -21.36 -8.93
CA ASN A 243 3.72 -21.54 -8.06
C ASN A 243 3.14 -20.21 -7.53
N LEU A 244 3.58 -19.05 -8.04
CA LEU A 244 3.03 -17.75 -7.69
C LEU A 244 1.59 -17.63 -8.20
N ARG A 245 0.62 -17.68 -7.29
CA ARG A 245 -0.79 -17.38 -7.56
C ARG A 245 -1.20 -16.15 -6.76
N ILE A 246 -1.58 -15.10 -7.48
CA ILE A 246 -2.13 -13.87 -6.90
C ILE A 246 -3.53 -13.70 -7.49
N ARG A 247 -4.54 -13.62 -6.62
CA ARG A 247 -5.92 -13.37 -7.03
C ARG A 247 -6.53 -12.27 -6.17
N VAL A 248 -7.09 -11.24 -6.81
CA VAL A 248 -7.84 -10.18 -6.11
C VAL A 248 -9.10 -10.82 -5.52
N GLN A 249 -9.31 -10.60 -4.22
CA GLN A 249 -10.50 -11.07 -3.48
C GLN A 249 -11.43 -9.92 -3.15
N LYS A 250 -10.87 -8.75 -2.83
CA LYS A 250 -11.64 -7.58 -2.39
C LYS A 250 -10.91 -6.30 -2.79
N LEU A 251 -11.70 -5.27 -3.11
CA LEU A 251 -11.22 -3.93 -3.38
C LEU A 251 -12.02 -2.95 -2.51
N GLU A 252 -11.34 -2.14 -1.71
CA GLU A 252 -11.96 -1.15 -0.83
C GLU A 252 -11.35 0.23 -1.07
N PHE A 253 -12.20 1.25 -0.96
CA PHE A 253 -11.79 2.63 -1.07
C PHE A 253 -12.22 3.40 0.17
N GLN A 254 -11.30 4.23 0.68
CA GLN A 254 -11.58 5.13 1.78
C GLN A 254 -11.18 6.54 1.38
N THR A 255 -12.13 7.46 1.35
CA THR A 255 -11.85 8.89 1.27
C THR A 255 -11.20 9.32 2.58
N LEU A 256 -9.99 9.87 2.48
CA LEU A 256 -9.24 10.35 3.64
C LEU A 256 -9.42 11.84 3.88
N SER A 257 -9.60 12.62 2.81
CA SER A 257 -9.81 14.06 2.93
C SER A 257 -11.04 14.36 3.80
N ARG A 258 -10.89 15.36 4.67
CA ARG A 258 -11.93 15.83 5.58
C ARG A 258 -12.24 17.28 5.31
N ASP A 259 -13.52 17.57 5.13
CA ASP A 259 -13.99 18.91 4.86
C ASP A 259 -14.28 19.66 6.16
N ILE A 260 -14.15 20.99 6.10
CA ILE A 260 -14.55 21.90 7.18
C ILE A 260 -15.68 22.76 6.65
N ASN A 261 -16.79 22.77 7.37
CA ASN A 261 -17.93 23.63 7.06
C ASN A 261 -17.71 25.03 7.62
N ALA A 262 -18.14 26.04 6.86
CA ALA A 262 -18.24 27.40 7.34
C ALA A 262 -19.27 27.48 8.48
N GLU A 263 -18.88 28.03 9.62
CA GLU A 263 -19.79 28.33 10.74
C GLU A 263 -19.53 29.74 11.26
N GLU A 264 -20.56 30.35 11.84
CA GLU A 264 -20.51 31.71 12.35
C GLU A 264 -19.43 31.89 13.43
N GLU A 265 -19.25 30.89 14.30
CA GLU A 265 -18.30 30.91 15.42
C GLU A 265 -16.82 31.06 15.00
N TYR A 266 -16.47 30.76 13.74
CA TYR A 266 -15.10 30.79 13.24
C TYR A 266 -14.98 31.27 11.78
N SER A 267 -15.91 32.11 11.33
CA SER A 267 -16.06 32.52 9.93
C SER A 267 -14.83 33.25 9.34
N ASP A 268 -14.22 34.19 10.06
CA ASP A 268 -13.03 34.92 9.58
C ASP A 268 -11.82 33.99 9.42
N LEU A 269 -11.61 33.14 10.44
CA LEU A 269 -10.56 32.12 10.40
C LEU A 269 -10.80 31.14 9.26
N TYR A 270 -12.05 30.73 9.04
CA TYR A 270 -12.40 29.80 7.97
C TYR A 270 -12.05 30.38 6.60
N GLN A 271 -12.41 31.64 6.32
CA GLN A 271 -12.08 32.28 5.04
C GLN A 271 -10.57 32.31 4.80
N ARG A 272 -9.80 32.67 5.84
CA ARG A 272 -8.34 32.67 5.76
C ARG A 272 -7.77 31.26 5.57
N PHE A 273 -8.34 30.27 6.25
CA PHE A 273 -7.96 28.88 6.13
C PHE A 273 -8.19 28.33 4.72
N VAL A 274 -9.35 28.63 4.12
CA VAL A 274 -9.69 28.26 2.74
C VAL A 274 -8.69 28.88 1.75
N GLN A 275 -8.40 30.18 1.88
CA GLN A 275 -7.43 30.87 1.03
C GLN A 275 -6.03 30.24 1.11
N VAL A 276 -5.55 29.98 2.33
CA VAL A 276 -4.23 29.36 2.56
C VAL A 276 -4.20 27.93 2.02
N GLY A 277 -5.27 27.16 2.21
CA GLY A 277 -5.38 25.79 1.70
C GLY A 277 -5.34 25.72 0.17
N HIS A 278 -6.09 26.60 -0.51
CA HIS A 278 -6.04 26.70 -1.98
C HIS A 278 -4.67 27.11 -2.49
N GLN A 279 -4.04 28.11 -1.86
CA GLN A 279 -2.68 28.50 -2.22
C GLN A 279 -1.70 27.33 -2.04
N ALA A 280 -1.82 26.59 -0.94
CA ALA A 280 -0.97 25.43 -0.66
C ALA A 280 -1.10 24.33 -1.73
N GLU A 281 -2.32 24.03 -2.19
CA GLU A 281 -2.53 23.06 -3.28
C GLU A 281 -2.03 23.57 -4.63
N CYS A 282 -2.22 24.85 -4.92
CA CYS A 282 -1.70 25.46 -6.15
C CYS A 282 -0.17 25.41 -6.17
N ASP A 283 0.47 25.76 -5.06
CA ASP A 283 1.93 25.70 -4.89
C ASP A 283 2.46 24.28 -5.03
N LEU A 284 1.68 23.26 -4.67
CA LEU A 284 2.08 21.85 -4.80
C LEU A 284 1.97 21.36 -6.24
N ASN A 285 0.86 21.68 -6.92
CA ASN A 285 0.51 21.09 -8.22
C ASN A 285 0.99 21.92 -9.43
N THR A 286 1.04 23.26 -9.35
CA THR A 286 1.32 24.13 -10.51
C THR A 286 2.23 25.31 -10.12
N PRO A 287 3.56 25.12 -10.06
CA PRO A 287 4.47 26.15 -9.57
C PRO A 287 4.54 27.39 -10.48
N GLY A 288 4.39 28.58 -9.91
CA GLY A 288 4.66 29.87 -10.57
C GLY A 288 3.52 30.48 -11.39
N SER A 289 2.34 29.85 -11.46
CA SER A 289 1.22 30.34 -12.30
C SER A 289 0.23 31.27 -11.59
N CYS A 290 0.28 31.41 -10.27
CA CYS A 290 -0.82 32.04 -9.49
C CYS A 290 -0.41 33.24 -8.62
N SER A 291 0.71 33.92 -8.87
CA SER A 291 0.96 35.21 -8.20
C SER A 291 0.02 36.35 -8.65
N THR A 292 -0.81 36.12 -9.68
CA THR A 292 -1.70 37.13 -10.28
C THR A 292 -3.18 36.77 -10.34
N MET A 293 -3.60 35.56 -9.95
CA MET A 293 -5.02 35.20 -9.90
C MET A 293 -5.52 35.32 -8.47
N GLN A 294 -6.35 36.33 -8.18
CA GLN A 294 -7.23 36.31 -7.01
C GLN A 294 -8.17 35.12 -7.19
N LEU A 295 -7.81 33.97 -6.58
CA LEU A 295 -8.72 32.84 -6.50
C LEU A 295 -9.93 33.27 -5.68
N GLU A 296 -11.10 33.39 -6.31
CA GLU A 296 -12.40 33.42 -5.64
C GLU A 296 -12.69 32.05 -5.02
N ALA A 297 -11.83 31.59 -4.11
CA ALA A 297 -11.96 30.33 -3.42
C ALA A 297 -13.13 30.41 -2.43
N LYS A 298 -14.30 29.90 -2.84
CA LYS A 298 -15.52 29.91 -2.00
C LYS A 298 -15.59 28.75 -1.01
N SER A 299 -14.94 27.62 -1.28
CA SER A 299 -14.87 26.44 -0.40
C SER A 299 -13.67 25.54 -0.73
N LEU A 300 -13.23 24.72 0.23
CA LEU A 300 -12.25 23.65 0.02
C LEU A 300 -12.86 22.39 -0.63
N ASP A 301 -14.19 22.29 -0.69
CA ASP A 301 -14.92 21.13 -1.25
C ASP A 301 -14.67 20.93 -2.76
N SER A 302 -14.12 21.93 -3.44
CA SER A 302 -13.77 21.85 -4.86
C SER A 302 -12.45 21.12 -5.12
N LEU A 303 -11.69 20.76 -4.08
CA LEU A 303 -10.41 20.06 -4.21
C LEU A 303 -10.64 18.56 -4.40
N THR A 304 -9.86 17.93 -5.30
CA THR A 304 -9.93 16.48 -5.50
C THR A 304 -9.60 15.74 -4.20
N PRO A 305 -10.46 14.84 -3.69
CA PRO A 305 -10.19 14.17 -2.43
C PRO A 305 -9.01 13.20 -2.56
N VAL A 306 -8.24 13.06 -1.47
CA VAL A 306 -7.25 11.99 -1.34
C VAL A 306 -7.97 10.70 -0.99
N ILE A 307 -7.75 9.67 -1.79
CA ILE A 307 -8.39 8.36 -1.66
C ILE A 307 -7.32 7.33 -1.33
N MET A 308 -7.61 6.46 -0.37
CA MET A 308 -6.84 5.26 -0.10
C MET A 308 -7.52 4.07 -0.79
N ALA A 309 -6.77 3.35 -1.62
CA ALA A 309 -7.19 2.07 -2.18
C ALA A 309 -6.58 0.93 -1.35
N ILE A 310 -7.37 -0.09 -1.04
CA ILE A 310 -6.96 -1.32 -0.38
C ILE A 310 -7.34 -2.48 -1.30
N VAL A 311 -6.34 -3.19 -1.83
CA VAL A 311 -6.50 -4.37 -2.67
C VAL A 311 -6.16 -5.59 -1.82
N THR A 312 -7.15 -6.40 -1.49
CA THR A 312 -6.95 -7.66 -0.77
C THR A 312 -6.77 -8.79 -1.77
N CYS A 313 -5.61 -9.44 -1.73
CA CYS A 313 -5.27 -10.54 -2.63
C CYS A 313 -5.09 -11.84 -1.85
N SER A 314 -5.56 -12.95 -2.40
CA SER A 314 -5.09 -14.27 -1.99
C SER A 314 -3.76 -14.56 -2.68
N PHE A 315 -2.75 -14.84 -1.89
CA PHE A 315 -1.38 -15.12 -2.32
C PHE A 315 -1.02 -16.56 -1.96
N ASN A 316 -0.50 -17.30 -2.94
CA ASN A 316 0.02 -18.64 -2.77
C ASN A 316 1.38 -18.73 -3.48
N TYR A 317 2.33 -19.35 -2.78
CA TYR A 317 3.65 -19.66 -3.27
C TYR A 317 4.04 -21.04 -2.72
N ASP A 318 4.57 -21.92 -3.58
CA ASP A 318 4.94 -23.32 -3.27
C ASP A 318 3.84 -24.22 -2.69
N GLY A 319 2.58 -23.97 -3.03
CA GLY A 319 1.46 -24.83 -2.60
C GLY A 319 1.17 -24.77 -1.10
N LYS A 320 1.86 -23.88 -0.36
CA LYS A 320 1.53 -23.57 1.03
C LYS A 320 0.31 -22.64 1.07
N SER A 321 -0.42 -22.69 2.18
CA SER A 321 -1.72 -22.06 2.44
C SER A 321 -1.97 -20.73 1.71
N ASN A 322 -3.17 -20.57 1.12
CA ASN A 322 -3.65 -19.29 0.61
C ASN A 322 -3.70 -18.27 1.76
N GLU A 323 -2.74 -17.35 1.79
CA GLU A 323 -2.74 -16.25 2.75
C GLU A 323 -3.39 -15.02 2.11
N LEU A 324 -4.08 -14.21 2.91
CA LEU A 324 -4.66 -12.95 2.46
C LEU A 324 -3.69 -11.81 2.76
N ILE A 325 -3.27 -11.10 1.72
CA ILE A 325 -2.41 -9.93 1.79
C ILE A 325 -3.19 -8.68 1.38
N GLU A 326 -2.86 -7.55 1.99
CA GLU A 326 -3.52 -6.26 1.75
C GLU A 326 -2.51 -5.26 1.18
N TRP A 327 -2.79 -4.76 -0.02
CA TRP A 327 -1.97 -3.76 -0.70
C TRP A 327 -2.65 -2.41 -0.67
N ILE A 328 -1.94 -1.43 -0.14
CA ILE A 328 -2.46 -0.09 0.13
C ILE A 328 -1.68 0.94 -0.69
N TYR A 329 -2.41 1.87 -1.30
CA TYR A 329 -1.87 3.10 -1.89
C TYR A 329 -2.80 4.27 -1.63
N THR A 330 -2.25 5.48 -1.61
CA THR A 330 -2.99 6.68 -1.24
C THR A 330 -2.49 7.88 -2.02
N SER A 331 -3.36 8.49 -2.81
CA SER A 331 -3.09 9.72 -3.54
C SER A 331 -4.36 10.49 -3.88
N GLY A 332 -4.20 11.70 -4.42
CA GLY A 332 -5.29 12.50 -5.00
C GLY A 332 -5.80 12.02 -6.36
N ASN A 333 -5.32 10.87 -6.87
CA ASN A 333 -5.74 10.32 -8.15
C ASN A 333 -7.14 9.70 -8.10
N THR A 334 -7.62 9.29 -9.28
CA THR A 334 -8.85 8.50 -9.39
C THR A 334 -8.75 7.18 -8.61
N ILE A 335 -9.92 6.64 -8.27
CA ILE A 335 -10.09 5.34 -7.61
C ILE A 335 -9.32 4.22 -8.34
N VAL A 336 -9.41 4.20 -9.67
CA VAL A 336 -8.74 3.23 -10.53
C VAL A 336 -7.23 3.35 -10.46
N GLU A 337 -6.70 4.56 -10.62
CA GLU A 337 -5.26 4.81 -10.57
C GLU A 337 -4.66 4.48 -9.20
N ASN A 338 -5.41 4.74 -8.12
CA ASN A 338 -4.99 4.37 -6.78
C ASN A 338 -4.93 2.84 -6.59
N ALA A 339 -5.89 2.09 -7.12
CA ALA A 339 -5.86 0.64 -7.08
C ALA A 339 -4.68 0.07 -7.90
N ILE A 340 -4.41 0.63 -9.08
CA ILE A 340 -3.24 0.30 -9.89
C ILE A 340 -1.94 0.63 -9.15
N GLY A 341 -1.88 1.79 -8.48
CA GLY A 341 -0.74 2.21 -7.66
C GLY A 341 -0.48 1.26 -6.49
N ALA A 342 -1.52 0.73 -5.85
CA ALA A 342 -1.40 -0.27 -4.79
C ALA A 342 -0.79 -1.57 -5.32
N CYS A 343 -1.27 -2.06 -6.45
CA CYS A 343 -0.68 -3.22 -7.12
C CYS A 343 0.78 -2.98 -7.49
N SER A 344 1.03 -1.87 -8.17
CA SER A 344 2.33 -1.48 -8.70
C SER A 344 3.42 -1.38 -7.64
N LEU A 345 3.12 -0.64 -6.58
CA LEU A 345 4.09 -0.37 -5.51
C LEU A 345 4.43 -1.64 -4.73
N HIS A 346 3.45 -2.52 -4.50
CA HIS A 346 3.65 -3.73 -3.69
C HIS A 346 4.22 -4.91 -4.50
N MET A 347 3.99 -4.94 -5.82
CA MET A 347 4.66 -5.85 -6.75
C MET A 347 6.07 -5.39 -7.16
N GLY A 348 6.51 -4.20 -6.76
CA GLY A 348 7.84 -3.70 -7.11
C GLY A 348 8.05 -3.41 -8.61
N LEU A 349 6.98 -3.26 -9.38
CA LEU A 349 6.99 -3.03 -10.83
C LEU A 349 6.58 -1.59 -11.18
N THR A 350 7.05 -0.62 -10.41
CA THR A 350 6.53 0.76 -10.48
C THR A 350 6.85 1.45 -11.81
N GLU A 351 8.03 1.22 -12.38
CA GLU A 351 8.43 1.81 -13.66
C GLU A 351 7.76 1.10 -14.84
N GLU A 352 7.58 -0.22 -14.76
CA GLU A 352 6.93 -1.06 -15.77
C GLU A 352 5.42 -0.77 -15.83
N ILE A 353 4.79 -0.58 -14.66
CA ILE A 353 3.36 -0.29 -14.56
C ILE A 353 3.05 1.18 -14.92
N ALA A 354 4.01 2.10 -14.74
CA ALA A 354 3.85 3.48 -15.18
C ALA A 354 3.61 3.61 -16.71
N ASN A 355 4.03 2.61 -17.50
CA ASN A 355 3.88 2.55 -18.95
C ASN A 355 2.80 1.53 -19.38
N VAL A 356 1.76 1.33 -18.56
CA VAL A 356 0.69 0.39 -18.90
C VAL A 356 -0.34 1.02 -19.82
N SER A 357 -0.63 0.34 -20.93
CA SER A 357 -1.85 0.59 -21.71
C SER A 357 -2.91 -0.42 -21.33
N ILE A 358 -4.05 0.05 -20.81
CA ILE A 358 -5.22 -0.78 -20.49
C ILE A 358 -6.31 -0.47 -21.50
N LEU A 359 -6.80 -1.50 -22.19
CA LEU A 359 -7.97 -1.40 -23.06
C LEU A 359 -9.04 -2.34 -22.52
N THR A 360 -10.20 -1.80 -22.14
CA THR A 360 -11.34 -2.58 -21.68
C THR A 360 -12.48 -2.47 -22.68
N LYS A 361 -12.95 -3.60 -23.21
CA LYS A 361 -14.07 -3.70 -24.14
C LYS A 361 -15.18 -4.52 -23.48
N THR A 362 -16.33 -3.89 -23.24
CA THR A 362 -17.54 -4.59 -22.82
C THR A 362 -18.20 -5.20 -24.05
N LEU A 363 -18.48 -6.51 -24.02
CA LEU A 363 -19.09 -7.22 -25.15
C LEU A 363 -20.62 -7.16 -25.18
N ASP A 364 -21.27 -6.72 -24.09
CA ASP A 364 -22.73 -6.56 -24.01
C ASP A 364 -23.14 -5.41 -23.06
N SER A 365 -24.36 -4.93 -23.16
CA SER A 365 -25.00 -3.89 -22.34
C SER A 365 -25.72 -4.40 -21.09
N SER A 366 -25.83 -5.73 -20.91
CA SER A 366 -26.45 -6.33 -19.73
C SER A 366 -25.60 -6.18 -18.46
N ILE A 367 -26.25 -6.25 -17.30
CA ILE A 367 -25.62 -6.13 -15.96
C ILE A 367 -24.56 -7.24 -15.74
N ASP A 368 -24.70 -8.39 -16.42
CA ASP A 368 -23.80 -9.55 -16.37
C ASP A 368 -23.04 -9.71 -17.72
N SER A 369 -22.53 -8.61 -18.25
CA SER A 369 -21.82 -8.57 -19.53
C SER A 369 -20.37 -9.07 -19.42
N LEU A 370 -19.92 -9.79 -20.44
CA LEU A 370 -18.53 -10.22 -20.55
C LEU A 370 -17.63 -9.03 -20.90
N VAL A 371 -16.55 -8.86 -20.14
CA VAL A 371 -15.59 -7.77 -20.32
C VAL A 371 -14.25 -8.35 -20.75
N GLU A 372 -13.71 -7.85 -21.87
CA GLU A 372 -12.35 -8.11 -22.31
C GLU A 372 -11.44 -6.98 -21.81
N THR A 373 -10.44 -7.28 -20.98
CA THR A 373 -9.41 -6.29 -20.61
C THR A 373 -8.05 -6.71 -21.11
N THR A 374 -7.43 -5.88 -21.94
CA THR A 374 -6.07 -6.03 -22.44
C THR A 374 -5.14 -5.11 -21.65
N VAL A 375 -4.02 -5.66 -21.17
CA VAL A 375 -2.98 -4.92 -20.44
C VAL A 375 -1.65 -5.09 -21.14
N ILE A 376 -0.99 -3.99 -21.50
CA ILE A 376 0.36 -4.00 -22.09
C ILE A 376 1.33 -3.37 -21.09
N LEU A 377 2.38 -4.08 -20.69
CA LEU A 377 3.44 -3.57 -19.80
C LEU A 377 4.64 -3.05 -20.62
N GLY A 378 4.88 -1.73 -20.63
CA GLY A 378 6.02 -1.11 -21.31
C GLY A 378 5.90 -1.10 -22.86
N ASN A 379 7.04 -0.93 -23.56
CA ASN A 379 7.07 -0.79 -25.03
C ASN A 379 6.98 -2.11 -25.81
N LYS A 380 6.83 -3.25 -25.14
CA LYS A 380 6.68 -4.57 -25.79
C LYS A 380 5.23 -5.01 -25.67
N GLN A 381 4.60 -5.36 -26.79
CA GLN A 381 3.25 -5.96 -26.81
C GLN A 381 3.26 -7.28 -26.02
N GLN A 382 2.84 -7.25 -24.76
CA GLN A 382 2.45 -8.44 -24.02
C GLN A 382 0.92 -8.41 -23.92
N TYR A 383 0.29 -9.45 -24.45
CA TYR A 383 -1.16 -9.59 -24.59
C TYR A 383 -1.70 -10.46 -23.46
N GLN A 384 -2.76 -10.01 -22.80
CA GLN A 384 -3.59 -10.90 -21.99
C GLN A 384 -5.00 -10.35 -21.81
N GLY A 385 -5.99 -11.07 -22.34
CA GLY A 385 -7.43 -10.86 -22.09
C GLY A 385 -7.90 -11.74 -20.93
N ILE A 386 -8.73 -11.18 -20.03
CA ILE A 386 -9.35 -11.91 -18.91
C ILE A 386 -10.84 -11.65 -18.87
N TRP A 387 -11.61 -12.73 -18.80
CA TRP A 387 -13.08 -12.75 -18.70
C TRP A 387 -13.51 -13.09 -17.28
N VAL A 388 -14.04 -12.14 -16.50
CA VAL A 388 -14.76 -12.43 -15.26
C VAL A 388 -15.84 -11.38 -14.97
N ASP A 389 -16.94 -11.89 -14.44
CA ASP A 389 -18.18 -11.28 -14.00
C ASP A 389 -18.05 -10.22 -12.86
N ARG A 390 -19.06 -9.36 -12.76
CA ARG A 390 -19.45 -8.41 -11.68
C ARG A 390 -18.59 -7.22 -11.26
N ASP A 391 -17.27 -7.15 -11.50
CA ASP A 391 -16.46 -5.97 -11.09
C ASP A 391 -15.34 -5.62 -12.10
N SER A 392 -15.60 -4.72 -13.05
CA SER A 392 -14.65 -4.30 -14.10
C SER A 392 -13.28 -3.88 -13.55
N MET A 393 -13.23 -3.29 -12.35
CA MET A 393 -11.98 -2.92 -11.68
C MET A 393 -11.18 -4.13 -11.19
N ILE A 394 -11.83 -5.11 -10.56
CA ILE A 394 -11.17 -6.35 -10.11
C ILE A 394 -10.63 -7.12 -11.31
N THR A 395 -11.41 -7.20 -12.40
CA THR A 395 -11.01 -7.87 -13.64
C THR A 395 -9.78 -7.19 -14.26
N MET A 396 -9.75 -5.86 -14.30
CA MET A 396 -8.60 -5.10 -14.78
C MET A 396 -7.35 -5.34 -13.92
N LEU A 397 -7.45 -5.26 -12.60
CA LEU A 397 -6.31 -5.51 -11.70
C LEU A 397 -5.82 -6.96 -11.82
N GLN A 398 -6.73 -7.91 -11.98
CA GLN A 398 -6.38 -9.30 -12.19
C GLN A 398 -5.61 -9.47 -13.52
N ALA A 399 -6.04 -8.80 -14.60
CA ALA A 399 -5.32 -8.79 -15.88
C ALA A 399 -3.89 -8.25 -15.74
N MET A 400 -3.72 -7.18 -14.96
CA MET A 400 -2.40 -6.64 -14.64
C MET A 400 -1.52 -7.64 -13.90
N PHE A 401 -2.07 -8.39 -12.93
CA PHE A 401 -1.31 -9.41 -12.21
C PHE A 401 -0.84 -10.54 -13.09
N TYR A 402 -1.67 -10.98 -14.02
CA TYR A 402 -1.27 -12.03 -14.94
C TYR A 402 -0.20 -11.54 -15.92
N ALA A 403 -0.32 -10.32 -16.45
CA ALA A 403 0.71 -9.73 -17.30
C ALA A 403 2.04 -9.58 -16.54
N ALA A 404 1.98 -9.10 -15.29
CA ALA A 404 3.15 -8.99 -14.43
C ALA A 404 3.77 -10.36 -14.09
N LYS A 405 2.94 -11.37 -13.82
CA LYS A 405 3.42 -12.76 -13.62
C LYS A 405 4.17 -13.25 -14.85
N GLN A 406 3.63 -13.02 -16.05
CA GLN A 406 4.28 -13.46 -17.28
C GLN A 406 5.62 -12.75 -17.47
N TRP A 407 5.67 -11.45 -17.23
CA TRP A 407 6.91 -10.68 -17.24
C TRP A 407 7.95 -11.25 -16.27
N LEU A 408 7.55 -11.63 -15.06
CA LEU A 408 8.45 -12.22 -14.06
C LEU A 408 9.01 -13.57 -14.51
N ILE A 409 8.15 -14.43 -15.08
CA ILE A 409 8.56 -15.74 -15.62
C ILE A 409 9.56 -15.56 -16.77
N ASP A 410 9.30 -14.61 -17.67
CA ASP A 410 10.21 -14.32 -18.78
C ASP A 410 11.60 -13.88 -18.26
N ARG A 411 11.64 -13.09 -17.16
CA ARG A 411 12.90 -12.66 -16.53
C ARG A 411 13.63 -13.78 -15.78
N ASP A 412 12.88 -14.62 -15.08
CA ASP A 412 13.38 -15.80 -14.37
C ASP A 412 14.00 -16.80 -15.34
N THR A 413 13.30 -17.10 -16.44
CA THR A 413 13.80 -17.99 -17.50
C THR A 413 15.09 -17.48 -18.15
N ASN A 414 15.26 -16.15 -18.21
CA ASN A 414 16.48 -15.52 -18.73
C ASN A 414 17.60 -15.41 -17.67
N GLY A 415 17.38 -15.87 -16.43
CA GLY A 415 18.32 -15.77 -15.32
C GLY A 415 18.55 -14.33 -14.83
N GLU A 416 17.68 -13.39 -15.19
CA GLU A 416 17.78 -11.98 -14.78
C GLU A 416 17.19 -11.74 -13.39
N LEU A 417 16.25 -12.60 -12.97
CA LEU A 417 15.55 -12.52 -11.69
C LEU A 417 15.38 -13.93 -11.11
N ASP A 418 15.21 -14.02 -9.79
CA ASP A 418 14.90 -15.24 -9.05
C ASP A 418 13.48 -15.11 -8.47
N ILE A 419 12.59 -15.98 -8.93
CA ILE A 419 11.18 -15.95 -8.55
C ILE A 419 10.94 -16.34 -7.07
N GLU A 420 11.84 -17.11 -6.46
CA GLU A 420 11.76 -17.48 -5.04
C GLU A 420 12.05 -16.26 -4.16
N ILE A 421 13.10 -15.51 -4.52
CA ILE A 421 13.43 -14.23 -3.88
C ILE A 421 12.24 -13.28 -4.00
N TYR A 422 11.63 -13.17 -5.19
CA TYR A 422 10.45 -12.35 -5.43
C TYR A 422 9.26 -12.72 -4.54
N GLY A 423 8.91 -14.01 -4.49
CA GLY A 423 7.78 -14.50 -3.70
C GLY A 423 7.95 -14.25 -2.20
N SER A 424 9.14 -14.53 -1.68
CA SER A 424 9.51 -14.29 -0.27
C SER A 424 9.43 -12.81 0.10
N VAL A 425 9.99 -11.95 -0.77
CA VAL A 425 10.01 -10.49 -0.59
C VAL A 425 8.60 -9.90 -0.55
N CYS A 426 7.72 -10.30 -1.47
CA CYS A 426 6.34 -9.80 -1.51
C CYS A 426 5.61 -10.08 -0.20
N LYS A 427 5.75 -11.30 0.34
CA LYS A 427 5.13 -11.70 1.61
C LYS A 427 5.67 -10.89 2.78
N ALA A 428 6.99 -10.81 2.90
CA ALA A 428 7.64 -10.08 3.99
C ALA A 428 7.28 -8.58 3.96
N LEU A 429 7.26 -7.97 2.78
CA LEU A 429 6.91 -6.56 2.61
C LEU A 429 5.45 -6.28 2.99
N SER A 430 4.51 -7.16 2.61
CA SER A 430 3.10 -7.02 2.96
C SER A 430 2.89 -7.00 4.49
N GLU A 431 3.49 -7.97 5.20
CA GLU A 431 3.36 -8.06 6.66
C GLU A 431 4.01 -6.85 7.36
N LEU A 432 5.20 -6.44 6.90
CA LEU A 432 5.87 -5.23 7.41
C LEU A 432 5.02 -3.98 7.24
N ARG A 433 4.42 -3.79 6.06
CA ARG A 433 3.58 -2.63 5.78
C ARG A 433 2.30 -2.62 6.59
N LYS A 434 1.67 -3.78 6.82
CA LYS A 434 0.49 -3.91 7.67
C LYS A 434 0.82 -3.46 9.11
N ARG A 435 1.88 -4.00 9.69
CA ARG A 435 2.37 -3.64 11.03
C ARG A 435 2.73 -2.15 11.12
N LEU A 436 3.47 -1.65 10.14
CA LEU A 436 3.88 -0.24 10.10
C LEU A 436 2.68 0.70 9.94
N THR A 437 1.72 0.39 9.08
CA THR A 437 0.51 1.21 8.88
C THR A 437 -0.30 1.32 10.17
N LYS A 438 -0.43 0.20 10.90
CA LYS A 438 -1.08 0.19 12.22
C LYS A 438 -0.36 1.09 13.21
N ALA A 439 0.96 0.95 13.35
CA ALA A 439 1.77 1.80 14.24
C ALA A 439 1.67 3.29 13.85
N ARG A 440 1.76 3.61 12.55
CA ARG A 440 1.65 5.00 12.07
C ARG A 440 0.29 5.64 12.41
N ARG A 441 -0.81 4.91 12.21
CA ARG A 441 -2.16 5.39 12.53
C ARG A 441 -2.31 5.67 14.03
N ALA A 442 -1.81 4.79 14.87
CA ALA A 442 -1.87 4.96 16.32
C ALA A 442 -1.07 6.19 16.79
N PHE A 443 0.16 6.40 16.28
CA PHE A 443 0.93 7.62 16.56
C PHE A 443 0.21 8.91 16.14
N GLN A 444 -0.55 8.86 15.04
CA GLN A 444 -1.27 10.04 14.54
C GLN A 444 -2.51 10.37 15.36
N LYS A 445 -3.16 9.36 15.92
CA LYS A 445 -4.31 9.51 16.82
C LYS A 445 -3.89 9.78 18.28
N PHE A 446 -2.60 9.98 18.53
CA PHE A 446 -2.02 10.04 19.89
C PHE A 446 -2.25 8.77 20.72
N GLN A 447 -2.65 7.66 20.10
CA GLN A 447 -2.92 6.35 20.71
C GLN A 447 -1.61 5.59 20.96
N PHE A 448 -0.63 6.24 21.61
CA PHE A 448 0.68 5.65 21.93
C PHE A 448 0.61 4.47 22.90
N LEU A 449 -0.58 4.20 23.43
CA LEU A 449 -0.91 3.13 24.38
C LEU A 449 -1.09 1.76 23.73
N ASP A 450 -1.35 1.74 22.42
CA ASP A 450 -1.56 0.49 21.70
C ASP A 450 -0.26 -0.34 21.74
N LYS A 451 -0.38 -1.68 21.88
CA LYS A 451 0.78 -2.58 21.96
C LYS A 451 1.73 -2.39 20.78
N GLU A 452 1.18 -2.01 19.64
CA GLU A 452 1.88 -1.77 18.39
C GLU A 452 2.74 -0.49 18.40
N CYS A 453 2.52 0.43 19.34
CA CYS A 453 3.31 1.65 19.53
C CYS A 453 4.46 1.48 20.52
N GLN A 454 4.61 0.30 21.15
CA GLN A 454 5.72 0.05 22.06
C GLN A 454 7.04 0.10 21.30
N SER A 455 8.06 0.74 21.89
CA SER A 455 9.40 0.89 21.30
C SER A 455 9.95 -0.45 20.78
N VAL A 456 9.74 -1.54 21.52
CA VAL A 456 10.15 -2.90 21.14
C VAL A 456 9.50 -3.36 19.84
N GLU A 457 8.21 -3.07 19.63
CA GLU A 457 7.50 -3.48 18.41
C GLU A 457 7.91 -2.63 17.20
N ILE A 458 8.10 -1.32 17.37
CA ILE A 458 8.58 -0.45 16.30
C ILE A 458 9.99 -0.86 15.88
N LYS A 459 10.87 -1.11 16.86
CA LYS A 459 12.23 -1.59 16.60
C LYS A 459 12.24 -2.92 15.85
N LYS A 460 11.37 -3.87 16.23
CA LYS A 460 11.21 -5.12 15.48
C LYS A 460 10.82 -4.89 14.02
N ILE A 461 9.97 -3.91 13.71
CA ILE A 461 9.62 -3.57 12.32
C ILE A 461 10.87 -3.08 11.57
N ALA A 462 11.64 -2.17 12.15
CA ALA A 462 12.87 -1.66 11.55
C ALA A 462 13.91 -2.77 11.34
N ASP A 463 14.17 -3.59 12.36
CA ASP A 463 15.14 -4.68 12.32
C ASP A 463 14.73 -5.74 11.29
N THR A 464 13.45 -6.10 11.23
CA THR A 464 12.93 -7.03 10.23
C THR A 464 13.10 -6.46 8.82
N ALA A 465 12.74 -5.19 8.59
CA ALA A 465 12.93 -4.56 7.29
C ALA A 465 14.40 -4.54 6.84
N ARG A 466 15.33 -4.27 7.77
CA ARG A 466 16.78 -4.26 7.48
C ARG A 466 17.33 -5.67 7.24
N ASN A 467 16.83 -6.67 7.95
CA ASN A 467 17.24 -8.07 7.76
C ASN A 467 16.73 -8.63 6.44
N GLU A 468 15.49 -8.34 6.04
CA GLU A 468 14.97 -8.74 4.73
C GLU A 468 15.71 -8.03 3.60
N LEU A 469 15.99 -6.72 3.75
CA LEU A 469 16.76 -5.96 2.78
C LEU A 469 18.14 -6.58 2.46
N LYS A 470 18.83 -7.15 3.47
CA LYS A 470 20.13 -7.82 3.29
C LYS A 470 20.06 -9.10 2.45
N LYS A 471 18.89 -9.73 2.37
CA LYS A 471 18.67 -10.95 1.58
C LYS A 471 18.41 -10.65 0.10
N ILE A 472 18.10 -9.39 -0.24
CA ILE A 472 17.76 -8.98 -1.60
C ILE A 472 19.04 -8.62 -2.36
N PRO A 473 19.25 -9.20 -3.55
CA PRO A 473 20.40 -8.86 -4.39
C PRO A 473 20.43 -7.36 -4.78
N LYS A 474 21.62 -6.81 -5.04
CA LYS A 474 21.83 -5.36 -5.26
C LYS A 474 21.59 -4.90 -6.71
N GLU A 475 21.33 -5.84 -7.60
CA GLU A 475 21.09 -5.66 -9.02
C GLU A 475 19.90 -4.71 -9.24
N ASN A 476 19.97 -3.91 -10.31
CA ASN A 476 18.98 -2.86 -10.57
C ASN A 476 17.54 -3.39 -10.69
N ILE A 477 17.36 -4.63 -11.15
CA ILE A 477 16.05 -5.28 -11.28
C ILE A 477 15.32 -5.42 -9.93
N TYR A 478 16.05 -5.47 -8.82
CA TYR A 478 15.48 -5.54 -7.46
C TYR A 478 15.39 -4.18 -6.77
N PHE A 479 15.78 -3.09 -7.43
CA PHE A 479 15.88 -1.78 -6.79
C PHE A 479 14.56 -1.32 -6.19
N SER A 480 13.44 -1.47 -6.92
CA SER A 480 12.10 -1.12 -6.43
C SER A 480 11.73 -1.84 -5.14
N TYR A 481 12.13 -3.10 -5.00
CA TYR A 481 11.93 -3.85 -3.76
C TYR A 481 12.79 -3.34 -2.62
N ARG A 482 14.08 -3.20 -2.87
CA ARG A 482 15.01 -2.64 -1.88
C ARG A 482 14.51 -1.28 -1.38
N LEU A 483 14.08 -0.40 -2.29
CA LEU A 483 13.52 0.91 -1.98
C LEU A 483 12.31 0.83 -1.04
N ASN A 484 11.41 -0.14 -1.26
CA ASN A 484 10.26 -0.36 -0.40
C ASN A 484 10.63 -0.82 1.02
N PHE A 485 11.66 -1.66 1.18
CA PHE A 485 12.18 -2.01 2.51
C PHE A 485 12.89 -0.84 3.19
N TYR A 486 13.68 -0.05 2.45
CA TYR A 486 14.24 1.20 2.97
C TYR A 486 13.15 2.13 3.47
N ARG A 487 12.05 2.30 2.71
CA ARG A 487 10.88 3.07 3.14
C ARG A 487 10.30 2.55 4.45
N CYS A 488 10.09 1.24 4.58
CA CYS A 488 9.61 0.64 5.82
C CYS A 488 10.57 0.89 7.00
N TYR A 489 11.87 0.69 6.79
CA TYR A 489 12.92 0.91 7.79
C TYR A 489 12.94 2.37 8.27
N PHE A 490 13.03 3.34 7.35
CA PHE A 490 13.14 4.75 7.69
C PHE A 490 11.87 5.29 8.36
N LEU A 491 10.68 4.85 7.93
CA LEU A 491 9.44 5.21 8.60
C LEU A 491 9.36 4.65 10.02
N ALA A 492 9.81 3.40 10.25
CA ALA A 492 9.87 2.82 11.59
C ALA A 492 10.88 3.56 12.48
N LYS A 493 12.09 3.81 11.97
CA LYS A 493 13.13 4.57 12.69
C LYS A 493 12.71 6.00 13.02
N ARG A 494 11.96 6.65 12.12
CA ARG A 494 11.32 7.93 12.43
C ARG A 494 10.35 7.83 13.60
N LEU A 495 9.54 6.78 13.69
CA LEU A 495 8.63 6.59 14.83
C LEU A 495 9.41 6.39 16.14
N GLU A 496 10.51 5.64 16.12
CA GLU A 496 11.43 5.52 17.28
C GLU A 496 12.01 6.89 17.68
N LEU A 497 12.44 7.69 16.70
CA LEU A 497 12.98 9.03 16.93
C LEU A 497 11.92 9.97 17.52
N ARG A 498 10.72 9.96 16.95
CA ARG A 498 9.57 10.72 17.46
C ARG A 498 9.23 10.34 18.89
N LEU A 499 9.20 9.04 19.20
CA LEU A 499 8.93 8.55 20.54
C LEU A 499 9.98 9.06 21.53
N SER A 500 11.27 8.99 21.16
CA SER A 500 12.38 9.50 21.96
C SER A 500 12.26 11.01 22.20
N ASN A 501 11.92 11.77 21.16
CA ASN A 501 11.67 13.21 21.21
C ASN A 501 10.47 13.59 22.10
N PHE A 502 9.43 12.76 22.16
CA PHE A 502 8.26 12.99 23.02
C PHE A 502 8.56 12.68 24.48
N GLN A 503 9.22 11.54 24.75
CA GLN A 503 9.59 11.12 26.08
C GLN A 503 10.72 11.98 26.70
N GLY A 504 11.42 12.76 25.88
CA GLY A 504 12.56 13.55 26.31
C GLY A 504 13.86 12.74 26.46
N ASN A 505 13.95 11.57 25.80
CA ASN A 505 15.19 10.80 25.74
C ASN A 505 16.06 11.31 24.58
N ILE A 506 16.65 12.49 24.77
CA ILE A 506 17.37 13.23 23.73
C ILE A 506 18.70 12.54 23.36
N SER A 507 19.35 11.85 24.29
CA SER A 507 20.55 11.05 23.99
C SER A 507 20.24 9.90 23.03
N ASN A 508 19.11 9.19 23.21
CA ASN A 508 18.69 8.15 22.26
C ASN A 508 18.27 8.75 20.90
N ALA A 509 17.62 9.90 20.90
CA ALA A 509 17.28 10.61 19.67
C ALA A 509 18.54 10.94 18.83
N GLN A 510 19.63 11.36 19.48
CA GLN A 510 20.92 11.61 18.82
C GLN A 510 21.47 10.34 18.14
N LEU A 511 21.46 9.21 18.83
CA LEU A 511 21.92 7.92 18.29
C LEU A 511 21.10 7.50 17.08
N LEU A 512 19.77 7.64 17.15
CA LEU A 512 18.87 7.32 16.04
C LEU A 512 19.10 8.22 14.83
N ILE A 513 19.33 9.53 15.03
CA ILE A 513 19.66 10.46 13.95
C ILE A 513 20.97 10.05 13.26
N GLN A 514 22.00 9.68 14.03
CA GLN A 514 23.27 9.19 13.49
C GLN A 514 23.08 7.90 12.70
N GLU A 515 22.34 6.92 13.23
CA GLU A 515 22.03 5.65 12.55
C GLU A 515 21.30 5.91 11.21
N ILE A 516 20.26 6.75 11.22
CA ILE A 516 19.47 7.09 10.03
C ILE A 516 20.35 7.76 8.97
N ASN A 517 21.17 8.75 9.36
CA ASN A 517 22.03 9.47 8.44
C ASN A 517 23.06 8.54 7.81
N GLN A 518 23.67 7.64 8.60
CA GLN A 518 24.61 6.65 8.08
C GLN A 518 23.98 5.81 6.96
N VAL A 519 22.74 5.35 7.13
CA VAL A 519 22.05 4.52 6.13
C VAL A 519 21.66 5.34 4.88
N PHE A 520 21.29 6.61 5.02
CA PHE A 520 21.02 7.46 3.84
C PHE A 520 22.27 7.72 2.99
N GLU A 521 23.46 7.75 3.60
CA GLU A 521 24.72 7.92 2.85
C GLU A 521 25.19 6.63 2.15
N GLU A 522 24.62 5.46 2.48
CA GLU A 522 24.99 4.18 1.84
C GLU A 522 24.51 4.09 0.38
N ASP A 523 23.39 4.74 0.02
CA ASP A 523 22.76 4.62 -1.31
C ASP A 523 22.14 5.95 -1.78
N GLN A 524 22.85 6.65 -2.66
CA GLN A 524 22.43 7.96 -3.19
C GLN A 524 21.12 7.90 -3.99
N LYS A 525 20.83 6.76 -4.64
CA LYS A 525 19.58 6.60 -5.41
C LYS A 525 18.39 6.49 -4.47
N VAL A 526 18.54 5.78 -3.36
CA VAL A 526 17.52 5.74 -2.28
C VAL A 526 17.30 7.13 -1.68
N LYS A 527 18.37 7.90 -1.48
CA LYS A 527 18.26 9.29 -1.01
C LYS A 527 17.52 10.20 -1.99
N GLN A 528 17.64 9.98 -3.30
CA GLN A 528 16.87 10.76 -4.27
C GLN A 528 15.39 10.34 -4.33
N GLU A 529 15.09 9.06 -4.13
CA GLU A 529 13.72 8.53 -4.20
C GLU A 529 12.90 8.74 -2.93
N LEU A 530 13.52 8.83 -1.73
CA LEU A 530 12.80 8.91 -0.45
C LEU A 530 12.76 10.32 0.16
N VAL A 531 12.68 11.36 -0.68
CA VAL A 531 12.71 12.77 -0.24
C VAL A 531 11.62 13.14 0.77
N PRO A 532 10.33 12.81 0.58
CA PRO A 532 9.29 13.07 1.60
C PRO A 532 9.60 12.42 2.96
N ILE A 533 10.23 11.24 2.99
CA ILE A 533 10.60 10.57 4.25
C ILE A 533 11.79 11.28 4.91
N GLN A 534 12.74 11.78 4.12
CA GLN A 534 13.81 12.63 4.66
C GLN A 534 13.26 13.91 5.27
N ALA A 535 12.30 14.56 4.62
CA ALA A 535 11.63 15.74 5.19
C ALA A 535 10.94 15.40 6.52
N LEU A 536 10.28 14.25 6.60
CA LEU A 536 9.66 13.74 7.82
C LEU A 536 10.66 13.42 8.95
N ILE A 537 11.89 13.05 8.62
CA ILE A 537 12.99 12.83 9.57
C ILE A 537 13.59 14.18 9.97
N GLN A 538 13.80 15.08 9.01
CA GLN A 538 14.28 16.43 9.26
C GLN A 538 13.35 17.20 10.19
N SER A 539 12.03 17.02 10.07
CA SER A 539 11.07 17.62 11.00
C SER A 539 11.28 17.15 12.45
N GLU A 540 11.75 15.92 12.66
CA GLU A 540 12.14 15.43 14.00
C GLU A 540 13.49 15.97 14.45
N ILE A 541 14.43 16.15 13.52
CA ILE A 541 15.74 16.77 13.79
C ILE A 541 15.55 18.21 14.25
N TYR A 542 14.63 18.97 13.66
CA TYR A 542 14.27 20.31 14.12
C TYR A 542 13.87 20.31 15.61
N LEU A 543 13.00 19.40 16.01
CA LEU A 543 12.55 19.29 17.41
C LEU A 543 13.67 18.80 18.35
N TYR A 544 14.53 17.90 17.89
CA TYR A 544 15.71 17.45 18.63
C TYR A 544 16.70 18.60 18.86
N LYS A 545 17.03 19.35 17.80
CA LYS A 545 17.97 20.49 17.84
C LYS A 545 17.45 21.64 18.70
N LEU A 546 16.13 21.89 18.65
CA LEU A 546 15.46 22.80 19.55
C LEU A 546 15.62 22.36 21.01
N SER A 547 15.48 21.06 21.31
CA SER A 547 15.58 20.52 22.68
C SER A 547 16.99 20.49 23.25
N CYS A 548 18.00 20.19 22.43
CA CYS A 548 19.38 20.12 22.92
C CYS A 548 20.03 21.50 23.06
N GLY A 549 19.58 22.52 22.31
CA GLY A 549 20.06 23.89 22.50
C GLY A 549 21.45 24.19 21.91
N HIS A 550 22.06 23.23 21.21
CA HIS A 550 23.46 23.32 20.77
C HIS A 550 23.67 23.92 19.38
N GLU A 551 22.60 24.16 18.61
CA GLU A 551 22.68 24.57 17.20
C GLU A 551 22.71 26.09 17.04
N PRO A 552 23.88 26.74 16.78
CA PRO A 552 23.97 28.19 16.84
C PRO A 552 23.14 28.88 15.76
N ASP A 553 23.05 28.29 14.57
CA ASP A 553 22.32 28.86 13.44
C ASP A 553 20.80 28.78 13.63
N LEU A 554 20.30 27.86 14.47
CA LEU A 554 18.88 27.79 14.86
C LEU A 554 18.51 28.93 15.83
N PHE A 555 19.37 29.20 16.82
CA PHE A 555 19.09 30.21 17.85
C PHE A 555 19.45 31.64 17.41
N ALA A 556 20.32 31.80 16.40
CA ALA A 556 20.60 33.09 15.79
C ALA A 556 19.51 33.52 14.80
N GLU A 557 18.74 34.56 15.15
CA GLU A 557 17.61 35.08 14.35
C GLU A 557 17.95 35.31 12.88
N SER A 558 19.09 35.96 12.58
CA SER A 558 19.53 36.26 11.22
C SER A 558 19.87 35.04 10.36
N LYS A 559 20.05 33.86 10.97
CA LYS A 559 20.43 32.61 10.30
C LYS A 559 19.33 31.54 10.33
N ARG A 560 18.38 31.66 11.26
CA ARG A 560 17.37 30.66 11.55
C ARG A 560 16.55 30.25 10.33
N SER A 561 15.99 31.22 9.60
CA SER A 561 15.17 30.94 8.41
C SER A 561 15.94 30.12 7.35
N LYS A 562 17.22 30.45 7.13
CA LYS A 562 18.10 29.71 6.22
C LYS A 562 18.39 28.29 6.72
N TRP A 563 18.61 28.12 8.03
CA TRP A 563 18.83 26.82 8.65
C TRP A 563 17.59 25.93 8.59
N LEU A 564 16.41 26.51 8.84
CA LEU A 564 15.11 25.84 8.71
C LEU A 564 14.83 25.45 7.26
N GLY A 565 15.27 26.25 6.28
CA GLY A 565 15.33 25.82 4.87
C GLY A 565 13.98 25.38 4.29
N LEU A 566 12.88 25.97 4.74
CA LEU A 566 11.50 25.58 4.39
C LEU A 566 11.30 25.52 2.86
N GLU A 567 11.68 26.57 2.15
CA GLU A 567 11.52 26.63 0.69
C GLU A 567 12.37 25.58 -0.04
N ALA A 568 13.56 25.25 0.49
CA ALA A 568 14.39 24.19 -0.08
C ALA A 568 13.73 22.82 0.07
N TRP A 569 13.10 22.54 1.21
CA TRP A 569 12.35 21.29 1.41
C TRP A 569 11.08 21.23 0.57
N LYS A 570 10.31 22.32 0.48
CA LYS A 570 9.13 22.41 -0.38
C LYS A 570 9.48 22.07 -1.83
N LYS A 571 10.56 22.68 -2.34
CA LYS A 571 11.06 22.41 -3.69
C LYS A 571 11.45 20.93 -3.86
N LYS A 572 12.26 20.38 -2.96
CA LYS A 572 12.67 18.98 -3.02
C LYS A 572 11.50 18.00 -3.02
N ILE A 573 10.50 18.24 -2.15
CA ILE A 573 9.30 17.40 -2.08
C ILE A 573 8.52 17.48 -3.38
N ARG A 574 8.36 18.68 -3.95
CA ARG A 574 7.69 18.88 -5.24
C ARG A 574 8.41 18.16 -6.38
N ASP A 575 9.74 18.30 -6.45
CA ASP A 575 10.57 17.66 -7.49
C ASP A 575 10.55 16.11 -7.40
N ALA A 576 10.11 15.55 -6.28
CA ALA A 576 9.90 14.12 -6.11
C ALA A 576 8.57 13.62 -6.72
N ILE A 577 7.61 14.52 -7.02
CA ILE A 577 6.29 14.17 -7.56
C ILE A 577 6.40 14.07 -9.09
N LYS A 578 6.66 12.87 -9.61
CA LYS A 578 6.87 12.62 -11.05
C LYS A 578 6.60 11.17 -11.45
N PRO A 579 6.27 10.89 -12.72
CA PRO A 579 5.92 9.54 -13.23
C PRO A 579 6.90 8.40 -12.90
N GLY A 580 8.18 8.70 -12.66
CA GLY A 580 9.21 7.71 -12.30
C GLY A 580 9.52 7.60 -10.80
N SER A 581 8.83 8.33 -9.92
CA SER A 581 9.05 8.26 -8.48
C SER A 581 8.02 7.39 -7.77
N CYS A 582 8.38 6.86 -6.60
CA CYS A 582 7.44 6.21 -5.70
C CYS A 582 6.34 7.15 -5.14
N TYR A 583 6.43 8.46 -5.42
CA TYR A 583 5.43 9.49 -5.10
C TYR A 583 4.90 10.18 -6.36
N LYS A 584 4.58 9.41 -7.42
CA LYS A 584 4.06 9.93 -8.68
C LYS A 584 3.05 11.08 -8.53
N ASP A 585 2.17 10.98 -7.54
CA ASP A 585 1.18 12.01 -7.19
C ASP A 585 1.23 12.34 -5.69
N PRO A 586 0.72 13.53 -5.27
CA PRO A 586 0.60 13.87 -3.86
C PRO A 586 -0.20 12.81 -3.10
N GLY A 587 0.52 12.10 -2.23
CA GLY A 587 -0.01 11.02 -1.42
C GLY A 587 0.22 11.23 0.07
N TRP A 588 -0.10 10.20 0.84
CA TRP A 588 -0.02 10.26 2.30
C TRP A 588 1.33 10.76 2.82
N ASP A 589 2.45 10.23 2.32
CA ASP A 589 3.77 10.61 2.82
C ASP A 589 4.17 12.04 2.42
N VAL A 590 3.73 12.52 1.24
CA VAL A 590 3.97 13.90 0.77
C VAL A 590 3.19 14.90 1.63
N TYR A 591 1.88 14.71 1.79
CA TYR A 591 1.05 15.58 2.62
C TYR A 591 1.48 15.56 4.08
N LEU A 592 1.86 14.38 4.60
CA LEU A 592 2.40 14.27 5.95
C LEU A 592 3.71 15.06 6.09
N ALA A 593 4.61 14.97 5.12
CA ALA A 593 5.90 15.67 5.12
C ALA A 593 5.70 17.19 5.13
N LEU A 594 4.83 17.69 4.26
CA LEU A 594 4.51 19.11 4.17
C LEU A 594 3.86 19.61 5.47
N SER A 595 2.91 18.85 6.03
CA SER A 595 2.27 19.18 7.31
C SER A 595 3.29 19.30 8.45
N GLU A 596 4.22 18.36 8.55
CA GLU A 596 5.23 18.33 9.63
C GLU A 596 6.32 19.37 9.46
N ILE A 597 6.78 19.61 8.23
CA ILE A 597 7.80 20.62 7.94
C ILE A 597 7.23 22.02 8.20
N HIS A 598 6.08 22.38 7.62
CA HIS A 598 5.46 23.69 7.88
C HIS A 598 5.14 23.87 9.36
N GLY A 599 4.53 22.86 10.00
CA GLY A 599 4.13 22.94 11.41
C GLY A 599 5.31 23.07 12.37
N ASN A 600 6.39 22.31 12.17
CA ASN A 600 7.54 22.36 13.10
C ASN A 600 8.45 23.57 12.84
N VAL A 601 8.56 24.05 11.60
CA VAL A 601 9.19 25.35 11.30
C VAL A 601 8.43 26.47 12.00
N ALA A 602 7.11 26.54 11.83
CA ALA A 602 6.25 27.52 12.49
C ALA A 602 6.33 27.44 14.02
N ARG A 603 6.44 26.22 14.57
CA ARG A 603 6.61 26.01 16.01
C ARG A 603 7.94 26.55 16.53
N ILE A 604 9.03 26.32 15.81
CA ILE A 604 10.31 26.90 16.17
C ILE A 604 10.23 28.42 16.19
N GLU A 605 9.57 29.02 15.19
CA GLU A 605 9.38 30.48 15.17
C GLU A 605 8.47 30.96 16.30
N LEU A 606 7.39 30.23 16.62
CA LEU A 606 6.58 30.52 17.81
C LEU A 606 7.43 30.51 19.10
N ASP A 607 8.34 29.55 19.26
CA ASP A 607 9.14 29.39 20.47
C ASP A 607 10.31 30.40 20.56
N LEU A 608 10.87 30.83 19.42
CA LEU A 608 12.14 31.56 19.37
C LEU A 608 12.05 32.99 18.82
N CYS A 609 11.02 33.34 18.04
CA CYS A 609 10.90 34.66 17.41
C CYS A 609 10.09 35.65 18.25
N ASP A 610 10.48 36.92 18.15
CA ASP A 610 9.74 38.06 18.70
C ASP A 610 9.38 39.09 17.60
N ASP A 611 9.72 38.84 16.34
CA ASP A 611 9.34 39.71 15.23
C ASP A 611 7.91 39.44 14.77
N LYS A 612 7.12 40.50 14.58
CA LYS A 612 5.72 40.41 14.16
C LYS A 612 5.56 39.78 12.78
N SER A 613 6.44 40.11 11.82
CA SER A 613 6.32 39.62 10.45
C SER A 613 6.55 38.11 10.38
N THR A 614 7.56 37.62 11.09
CA THR A 614 7.90 36.19 11.19
C THR A 614 6.81 35.41 11.92
N LEU A 615 6.21 35.99 12.97
CA LEU A 615 5.08 35.36 13.66
C LEU A 615 3.83 35.28 12.76
N LEU A 616 3.53 36.30 11.95
CA LEU A 616 2.43 36.23 10.98
C LEU A 616 2.63 35.11 9.96
N GLU A 617 3.87 34.94 9.47
CA GLU A 617 4.23 33.81 8.59
C GLU A 617 4.10 32.46 9.32
N ALA A 618 4.47 32.39 10.60
CA ALA A 618 4.31 31.18 11.40
C ALA A 618 2.83 30.78 11.53
N ALA A 619 1.92 31.74 11.79
CA ALA A 619 0.48 31.48 11.82
C ALA A 619 -0.02 30.91 10.49
N GLU A 620 0.39 31.49 9.36
CA GLU A 620 0.02 30.99 8.03
C GLU A 620 0.59 29.59 7.76
N ASN A 621 1.82 29.32 8.17
CA ASN A 621 2.43 27.99 8.06
C ASN A 621 1.72 26.94 8.91
N PHE A 622 1.19 27.30 10.09
CA PHE A 622 0.31 26.41 10.84
C PHE A 622 -1.00 26.10 10.12
N LEU A 623 -1.60 27.09 9.44
CA LEU A 623 -2.80 26.87 8.62
C LEU A 623 -2.49 25.93 7.42
N ARG A 624 -1.37 26.14 6.71
CA ARG A 624 -0.89 25.20 5.68
C ARG A 624 -0.71 23.79 6.25
N ALA A 625 -0.10 23.68 7.43
CA ALA A 625 0.14 22.41 8.08
C ALA A 625 -1.15 21.69 8.47
N ALA A 626 -2.15 22.43 8.95
CA ALA A 626 -3.49 21.93 9.26
C ALA A 626 -4.21 21.44 8.00
N HIS A 627 -4.18 22.23 6.91
CA HIS A 627 -4.75 21.86 5.62
C HIS A 627 -4.18 20.54 5.10
N TYR A 628 -2.86 20.41 5.02
CA TYR A 628 -2.23 19.17 4.57
C TYR A 628 -2.54 17.98 5.48
N ALA A 629 -2.72 18.19 6.78
CA ALA A 629 -3.15 17.13 7.70
C ALA A 629 -4.59 16.67 7.41
N LEU A 630 -5.50 17.58 7.09
CA LEU A 630 -6.90 17.26 6.76
C LEU A 630 -7.02 16.54 5.42
N ARG A 631 -6.17 16.86 4.43
CA ARG A 631 -6.15 16.15 3.14
C ARG A 631 -5.98 14.64 3.31
N ILE A 632 -5.26 14.21 4.35
CA ILE A 632 -5.02 12.80 4.66
C ILE A 632 -5.74 12.33 5.94
N GLY A 633 -6.77 13.05 6.39
CA GLY A 633 -7.66 12.61 7.47
C GLY A 633 -7.07 12.64 8.87
N LEU A 634 -6.02 13.43 9.11
CA LEU A 634 -5.36 13.55 10.41
C LEU A 634 -5.97 14.70 11.23
N VAL A 635 -7.21 14.52 11.65
CA VAL A 635 -8.04 15.56 12.27
C VAL A 635 -7.47 16.08 13.60
N GLN A 636 -7.07 15.19 14.51
CA GLN A 636 -6.50 15.61 15.80
C GLN A 636 -5.19 16.38 15.64
N ARG A 637 -4.45 16.11 14.56
CA ARG A 637 -3.24 16.86 14.22
C ARG A 637 -3.57 18.23 13.65
N ALA A 638 -4.53 18.32 12.75
CA ALA A 638 -4.99 19.60 12.21
C ALA A 638 -5.49 20.52 13.33
N SER A 639 -6.28 19.98 14.27
CA SER A 639 -6.68 20.67 15.50
C SER A 639 -5.48 21.25 16.28
N ARG A 640 -4.43 20.45 16.47
CA ARG A 640 -3.21 20.91 17.15
C ARG A 640 -2.53 22.06 16.40
N TRP A 641 -2.41 21.97 15.08
CA TRP A 641 -1.81 23.06 14.28
C TRP A 641 -2.66 24.34 14.36
N LEU A 642 -3.98 24.23 14.36
CA LEU A 642 -4.87 25.36 14.57
C LEU A 642 -4.73 25.98 15.97
N ALA A 643 -4.60 25.16 17.01
CA ALA A 643 -4.33 25.64 18.36
C ALA A 643 -3.03 26.45 18.41
N PHE A 644 -1.95 25.96 17.77
CA PHE A 644 -0.70 26.74 17.67
C PHE A 644 -0.85 28.05 16.89
N ALA A 645 -1.61 28.06 15.79
CA ALA A 645 -1.92 29.30 15.07
C ALA A 645 -2.63 30.31 15.99
N GLY A 646 -3.58 29.83 16.79
CA GLY A 646 -4.24 30.59 17.85
C GLY A 646 -3.24 31.24 18.83
N ARG A 647 -2.28 30.45 19.32
CA ARG A 647 -1.26 30.91 20.28
C ARG A 647 -0.36 32.00 19.67
N VAL A 648 -0.01 31.87 18.39
CA VAL A 648 0.69 32.93 17.65
C VAL A 648 -0.13 34.22 17.63
N TRP A 649 -1.43 34.14 17.33
CA TRP A 649 -2.30 35.32 17.32
C TRP A 649 -2.48 35.96 18.71
N VAL A 650 -2.48 35.17 19.79
CA VAL A 650 -2.44 35.70 21.16
C VAL A 650 -1.17 36.52 21.38
N ARG A 651 0.00 36.01 20.95
CA ARG A 651 1.28 36.75 21.04
C ARG A 651 1.27 38.03 20.21
N LEU A 652 0.57 38.04 19.09
CA LEU A 652 0.40 39.23 18.23
C LEU A 652 -0.64 40.23 18.77
N GLY A 653 -1.36 39.90 19.84
CA GLY A 653 -2.39 40.78 20.44
C GLY A 653 -3.73 40.78 19.70
N ASP A 654 -4.01 39.78 18.85
CA ASP A 654 -5.31 39.67 18.17
C ASP A 654 -6.38 39.14 19.14
N SER A 655 -7.53 39.82 19.22
CA SER A 655 -8.61 39.48 20.15
C SER A 655 -9.68 38.55 19.58
N ASN A 656 -9.71 38.31 18.26
CA ASN A 656 -10.77 37.56 17.60
C ASN A 656 -10.28 36.20 17.08
N LEU A 657 -9.18 36.17 16.31
CA LEU A 657 -8.68 34.96 15.67
C LEU A 657 -8.30 33.83 16.65
N PRO A 658 -7.69 34.09 17.83
CA PRO A 658 -7.41 33.02 18.80
C PRO A 658 -8.66 32.26 19.25
N ARG A 659 -9.75 32.99 19.51
CA ARG A 659 -11.02 32.40 19.95
C ARG A 659 -11.63 31.54 18.85
N GLN A 660 -11.64 32.02 17.61
CA GLN A 660 -12.10 31.24 16.46
C GLN A 660 -11.25 29.99 16.25
N ALA A 661 -9.92 30.10 16.43
CA ALA A 661 -8.99 28.98 16.33
C ALA A 661 -9.24 27.93 17.40
N SER A 662 -9.47 28.34 18.65
CA SER A 662 -9.84 27.44 19.74
C SER A 662 -11.14 26.69 19.41
N LYS A 663 -12.19 27.38 18.96
CA LYS A 663 -13.47 26.76 18.59
C LYS A 663 -13.33 25.72 17.47
N LEU A 664 -12.65 26.08 16.40
CA LEU A 664 -12.42 25.15 15.28
C LEU A 664 -11.54 23.97 15.71
N ALA A 665 -10.48 24.22 16.47
CA ALA A 665 -9.60 23.18 16.98
C ALA A 665 -10.32 22.21 17.93
N ASP A 666 -11.20 22.70 18.81
CA ASP A 666 -11.98 21.88 19.74
C ASP A 666 -12.96 20.96 19.01
N LYS A 667 -13.67 21.51 18.02
CA LYS A 667 -14.58 20.75 17.15
C LYS A 667 -13.84 19.61 16.44
N LEU A 668 -12.69 19.90 15.84
CA LEU A 668 -11.87 18.90 15.16
C LEU A 668 -11.31 17.87 16.15
N ALA A 669 -10.77 18.30 17.28
CA ALA A 669 -10.19 17.40 18.29
C ALA A 669 -11.21 16.37 18.80
N LYS A 670 -12.47 16.79 18.97
CA LYS A 670 -13.56 15.93 19.46
C LYS A 670 -14.15 15.02 18.39
N THR A 671 -13.84 15.27 17.12
CA THR A 671 -14.23 14.37 16.02
C THR A 671 -13.55 13.01 16.23
N ASP A 672 -14.35 11.95 16.37
CA ASP A 672 -13.93 10.56 16.62
C ASP A 672 -13.29 10.28 18.01
N LEU A 673 -13.25 11.25 18.94
CA LEU A 673 -12.57 11.11 20.24
C LEU A 673 -13.46 10.50 21.33
N THR A 674 -14.78 10.62 21.23
CA THR A 674 -15.73 10.39 22.33
C THR A 674 -16.15 8.93 22.54
N ALA A 675 -15.75 8.00 21.67
CA ALA A 675 -16.10 6.59 21.77
C ALA A 675 -14.89 5.72 22.18
N GLY A 676 -14.93 5.12 23.37
CA GLY A 676 -13.97 4.09 23.79
C GLY A 676 -12.62 4.57 24.35
N HIS A 677 -12.45 5.87 24.61
CA HIS A 677 -11.22 6.43 25.18
C HIS A 677 -11.39 6.91 26.63
N SER A 678 -10.31 6.83 27.42
CA SER A 678 -10.31 7.28 28.82
C SER A 678 -10.37 8.81 28.91
N HIS A 679 -10.92 9.33 30.01
CA HIS A 679 -11.00 10.79 30.21
C HIS A 679 -9.62 11.47 30.17
N ASN A 680 -8.61 10.86 30.79
CA ASN A 680 -7.24 11.39 30.80
C ASN A 680 -6.62 11.43 29.40
N PHE A 681 -6.93 10.45 28.55
CA PHE A 681 -6.52 10.46 27.15
C PHE A 681 -7.14 11.63 26.39
N CYS A 682 -8.46 11.84 26.54
CA CYS A 682 -9.15 12.95 25.90
C CYS A 682 -8.58 14.30 26.37
N GLN A 683 -8.30 14.46 27.66
CA GLN A 683 -7.64 15.66 28.18
C GLN A 683 -6.25 15.88 27.57
N ALA A 684 -5.47 14.81 27.37
CA ALA A 684 -4.15 14.93 26.75
C ALA A 684 -4.23 15.40 25.29
N VAL A 685 -5.23 14.96 24.53
CA VAL A 685 -5.48 15.45 23.16
C VAL A 685 -5.86 16.94 23.18
N LEU A 686 -6.71 17.36 24.12
CA LEU A 686 -7.18 18.74 24.26
C LEU A 686 -6.16 19.71 24.90
N SER A 687 -5.07 19.20 25.48
CA SER A 687 -4.10 20.02 26.24
C SER A 687 -3.54 21.23 25.49
N GLU A 688 -3.33 21.15 24.17
CA GLU A 688 -2.85 22.29 23.38
C GLU A 688 -3.90 23.39 23.24
N ILE A 689 -5.18 23.01 23.16
CA ILE A 689 -6.30 23.96 23.09
C ILE A 689 -6.45 24.66 24.45
N TYR A 690 -6.29 23.92 25.55
CA TYR A 690 -6.26 24.52 26.88
C TYR A 690 -5.08 25.49 27.08
N LEU A 691 -3.92 25.24 26.47
CA LEU A 691 -2.83 26.23 26.47
C LEU A 691 -3.25 27.51 25.74
N LEU A 692 -3.87 27.39 24.56
CA LEU A 692 -4.41 28.52 23.81
C LEU A 692 -5.45 29.31 24.63
N ASP A 693 -6.45 28.63 25.19
CA ASP A 693 -7.52 29.27 25.97
C ASP A 693 -6.95 30.00 27.19
N GLY A 694 -6.00 29.37 27.89
CA GLY A 694 -5.30 29.98 29.03
C GLY A 694 -4.47 31.19 28.63
N GLU A 695 -3.72 31.12 27.52
CA GLU A 695 -2.91 32.24 27.01
C GLU A 695 -3.79 33.41 26.60
N TYR A 696 -4.92 33.14 25.92
CA TYR A 696 -5.90 34.16 25.55
C TYR A 696 -6.49 34.85 26.80
N LEU A 697 -6.90 34.08 27.81
CA LEU A 697 -7.42 34.64 29.07
C LEU A 697 -6.38 35.49 29.79
N LEU A 698 -5.14 35.02 29.89
CA LEU A 698 -4.07 35.69 30.62
C LEU A 698 -3.58 36.97 29.93
N LEU A 699 -3.47 36.96 28.59
CA LEU A 699 -2.76 37.99 27.82
C LEU A 699 -3.69 38.94 27.06
N ILE A 700 -4.91 38.52 26.73
CA ILE A 700 -5.89 39.36 26.03
C ILE A 700 -6.97 39.85 27.01
N GLN A 701 -7.51 38.96 27.85
CA GLN A 701 -8.62 39.29 28.76
C GLN A 701 -8.17 39.70 30.17
N ASP A 702 -6.88 39.55 30.49
CA ASP A 702 -6.30 39.80 31.81
C ASP A 702 -6.97 39.01 32.97
N ASP A 703 -7.51 37.82 32.68
CA ASP A 703 -8.18 36.95 33.64
C ASP A 703 -7.26 35.81 34.10
N ALA A 704 -6.39 36.11 35.07
CA ALA A 704 -5.41 35.16 35.58
C ALA A 704 -6.01 33.95 36.30
N THR A 705 -7.21 34.09 36.89
CA THR A 705 -7.84 33.03 37.68
C THR A 705 -8.40 31.95 36.76
N ASN A 706 -9.16 32.33 35.73
CA ASN A 706 -9.69 31.38 34.77
C ASN A 706 -8.57 30.82 33.88
N ALA A 707 -7.55 31.62 33.54
CA ALA A 707 -6.37 31.14 32.82
C ALA A 707 -5.64 30.02 33.58
N LEU A 708 -5.48 30.16 34.90
CA LEU A 708 -4.86 29.12 35.74
C LEU A 708 -5.59 27.78 35.63
N GLU A 709 -6.92 27.76 35.61
CA GLU A 709 -7.69 26.52 35.48
C GLU A 709 -7.42 25.82 34.15
N TYR A 710 -7.33 26.57 33.04
CA TYR A 710 -6.98 26.02 31.74
C TYR A 710 -5.55 25.49 31.69
N PHE A 711 -4.57 26.19 32.27
CA PHE A 711 -3.20 25.70 32.32
C PHE A 711 -3.05 24.45 33.20
N LEU A 712 -3.80 24.35 34.30
CA LEU A 712 -3.84 23.13 35.13
C LEU A 712 -4.48 21.95 34.37
N LYS A 713 -5.55 22.18 33.58
CA LYS A 713 -6.13 21.15 32.70
C LYS A 713 -5.13 20.71 31.62
N ALA A 714 -4.41 21.65 31.01
CA ALA A 714 -3.34 21.35 30.04
C ALA A 714 -2.22 20.52 30.67
N LEU A 715 -1.79 20.88 31.89
CA LEU A 715 -0.77 20.17 32.65
C LEU A 715 -1.20 18.75 32.97
N LYS A 716 -2.43 18.56 33.51
CA LYS A 716 -2.99 17.25 33.85
C LYS A 716 -2.97 16.28 32.68
N GLY A 717 -3.46 16.71 31.51
CA GLY A 717 -3.44 15.89 30.29
C GLY A 717 -2.02 15.62 29.78
N SER A 718 -1.14 16.62 29.83
CA SER A 718 0.24 16.49 29.34
C SER A 718 1.10 15.57 30.20
N VAL A 719 0.93 15.61 31.52
CA VAL A 719 1.58 14.70 32.48
C VAL A 719 1.14 13.27 32.28
N TYR A 720 -0.15 13.04 32.00
CA TYR A 720 -0.67 11.69 31.75
C TYR A 720 0.06 10.99 30.59
N LEU A 721 0.34 11.68 29.48
CA LEU A 721 1.05 11.11 28.31
C LEU A 721 2.57 11.40 28.26
N GLY A 722 3.13 12.11 29.24
CA GLY A 722 4.55 12.48 29.25
C GLY A 722 4.97 13.50 28.18
N LEU A 723 4.10 14.45 27.83
CA LEU A 723 4.35 15.43 26.76
C LEU A 723 5.22 16.60 27.23
N ASN A 724 6.52 16.37 27.43
CA ASN A 724 7.44 17.29 28.11
C ASN A 724 7.42 18.75 27.64
N ARG A 725 7.36 19.01 26.34
CA ARG A 725 7.30 20.40 25.84
C ARG A 725 5.99 21.09 26.30
N ARG A 726 4.85 20.40 26.23
CA ARG A 726 3.58 20.94 26.73
C ARG A 726 3.54 21.08 28.24
N ILE A 727 4.18 20.15 28.96
CA ILE A 727 4.38 20.27 30.41
C ILE A 727 5.13 21.56 30.72
N CYS A 728 6.23 21.84 30.01
CA CYS A 728 7.00 23.08 30.16
C CYS A 728 6.14 24.33 29.90
N ASP A 729 5.43 24.39 28.76
CA ASP A 729 4.54 25.51 28.43
C ASP A 729 3.50 25.77 29.54
N ALA A 730 2.86 24.69 30.04
CA ALA A 730 1.87 24.79 31.11
C ALA A 730 2.49 25.27 32.42
N LEU A 731 3.64 24.71 32.84
CA LEU A 731 4.34 25.11 34.07
C LEU A 731 4.75 26.59 34.02
N PHE A 732 5.31 27.03 32.90
CA PHE A 732 5.73 28.42 32.73
C PHE A 732 4.53 29.37 32.77
N ASN A 733 3.44 29.06 32.07
CA ASN A 733 2.24 29.88 32.07
C ASN A 733 1.50 29.86 33.43
N ILE A 734 1.54 28.76 34.20
CA ILE A 734 1.08 28.74 35.60
C ILE A 734 1.87 29.73 36.44
N SER A 735 3.19 29.81 36.27
CA SER A 735 4.02 30.80 36.96
C SER A 735 3.63 32.25 36.62
N ARG A 736 3.31 32.52 35.35
CA ARG A 736 2.84 33.84 34.90
C ARG A 736 1.47 34.20 35.50
N CYS A 737 0.52 33.27 35.55
CA CYS A 737 -0.74 33.48 36.26
C CYS A 737 -0.50 33.75 37.75
N ALA A 738 0.33 32.92 38.39
CA ALA A 738 0.64 33.02 39.81
C ALA A 738 1.20 34.39 40.21
N LYS A 739 1.95 35.06 39.32
CA LYS A 739 2.43 36.44 39.53
C LYS A 739 1.30 37.46 39.67
N LYS A 740 0.18 37.25 38.98
CA LYS A 740 -1.02 38.12 39.00
C LYS A 740 -2.03 37.74 40.09
N LEU A 741 -1.91 36.57 40.71
CA LEU A 741 -2.93 35.99 41.59
C LEU A 741 -2.80 36.34 43.09
N SER A 742 -1.89 37.23 43.48
CA SER A 742 -1.71 37.75 44.85
C SER A 742 -1.98 36.71 45.96
N ASN A 743 -3.09 36.84 46.71
CA ASN A 743 -3.42 36.01 47.88
C ASN A 743 -4.22 34.73 47.55
N PHE A 744 -4.34 34.35 46.28
CA PHE A 744 -5.10 33.17 45.88
C PHE A 744 -4.43 31.87 46.40
N SER A 745 -5.22 31.04 47.06
CA SER A 745 -4.78 29.80 47.73
C SER A 745 -4.40 28.71 46.71
N THR A 746 -3.28 28.00 46.94
CA THR A 746 -2.89 26.86 46.09
C THR A 746 -3.89 25.72 46.17
N LYS A 747 -4.36 25.36 47.37
CA LYS A 747 -5.41 24.33 47.54
C LYS A 747 -6.71 24.71 46.84
N GLU A 748 -7.09 25.99 46.88
CA GLU A 748 -8.28 26.46 46.17
C GLU A 748 -8.09 26.34 44.65
N GLY A 749 -6.97 26.80 44.09
CA GLY A 749 -6.73 26.70 42.65
C GLY A 749 -6.65 25.25 42.15
N LEU A 750 -5.97 24.37 42.90
CA LEU A 750 -5.85 22.97 42.56
C LEU A 750 -7.22 22.25 42.63
N SER A 751 -8.06 22.56 43.61
CA SER A 751 -9.34 21.85 43.82
C SER A 751 -10.37 22.11 42.70
N ARG A 752 -10.19 23.19 41.92
CA ARG A 752 -11.02 23.49 40.74
C ARG A 752 -10.80 22.52 39.58
N VAL A 753 -9.64 21.84 39.53
CA VAL A 753 -9.29 20.90 38.45
C VAL A 753 -9.11 19.47 38.95
N PHE A 754 -8.56 19.31 40.15
CA PHE A 754 -8.32 18.02 40.80
C PHE A 754 -9.41 17.78 41.85
N LYS A 755 -10.40 16.93 41.52
CA LYS A 755 -11.50 16.54 42.42
C LYS A 755 -11.08 15.41 43.36
N GLU A 756 -11.88 15.11 44.40
CA GLU A 756 -11.57 14.07 45.41
C GLU A 756 -11.31 12.67 44.82
N GLU A 757 -11.88 12.32 43.66
CA GLU A 757 -11.58 11.05 42.96
C GLU A 757 -10.15 11.00 42.34
N ASP A 758 -9.56 12.18 42.13
CA ASP A 758 -8.21 12.42 41.64
C ASP A 758 -7.25 12.88 42.75
N LEU A 759 -7.51 12.50 44.02
CA LEU A 759 -6.67 12.81 45.19
C LEU A 759 -5.19 12.85 44.80
N LEU A 760 -4.56 14.03 44.84
CA LEU A 760 -3.14 14.22 44.50
C LEU A 760 -2.29 13.55 45.58
N THR A 761 -2.00 12.27 45.38
CA THR A 761 -1.19 11.45 46.27
C THR A 761 -0.06 10.79 45.50
N GLU A 762 0.95 10.30 46.22
CA GLU A 762 2.02 9.48 45.63
C GLU A 762 1.48 8.27 44.83
N SER A 763 0.32 7.74 45.21
CA SER A 763 -0.32 6.63 44.49
C SER A 763 -0.76 6.98 43.07
N ASN A 764 -0.88 8.27 42.73
CA ASN A 764 -1.24 8.74 41.39
C ASN A 764 -0.13 8.47 40.37
N LYS A 765 1.11 8.25 40.82
CA LYS A 765 2.19 7.76 39.94
C LYS A 765 1.82 6.42 39.31
N ASN A 766 1.09 5.56 40.02
CA ASN A 766 0.60 4.27 39.47
C ASN A 766 -0.51 4.46 38.42
N LYS A 767 -1.13 5.65 38.36
CA LYS A 767 -2.14 6.01 37.34
C LYS A 767 -1.50 6.67 36.11
N LEU A 768 -0.20 6.95 36.14
CA LEU A 768 0.52 7.43 34.98
C LEU A 768 0.54 6.37 33.88
N ASN A 769 0.60 6.85 32.64
CA ASN A 769 0.76 5.98 31.48
C ASN A 769 2.13 5.30 31.49
N PRO A 770 2.30 4.07 30.98
CA PRO A 770 3.62 3.44 30.78
C PRO A 770 4.63 4.28 29.98
N MET A 771 4.16 5.28 29.23
CA MET A 771 4.97 6.26 28.48
C MET A 771 5.28 7.54 29.26
N SER A 772 4.82 7.68 30.52
CA SER A 772 5.23 8.76 31.39
C SER A 772 6.74 8.73 31.63
N ASN A 773 7.28 9.87 32.02
CA ASN A 773 8.72 10.06 32.17
C ASN A 773 9.05 10.75 33.49
N ASN A 774 10.34 10.87 33.77
CA ASN A 774 10.86 11.54 34.96
C ASN A 774 10.28 12.96 35.16
N THR A 775 10.06 13.70 34.07
CA THR A 775 9.42 15.02 34.14
C THR A 775 7.98 14.94 34.67
N SER A 776 7.23 13.94 34.24
CA SER A 776 5.84 13.70 34.70
C SER A 776 5.81 13.40 36.20
N GLU A 777 6.73 12.57 36.68
CA GLU A 777 6.88 12.25 38.10
C GLU A 777 7.23 13.49 38.93
N LYS A 778 8.24 14.27 38.51
CA LYS A 778 8.62 15.52 39.20
C LYS A 778 7.48 16.53 39.31
N VAL A 779 6.64 16.64 38.27
CA VAL A 779 5.46 17.51 38.29
C VAL A 779 4.42 16.99 39.26
N LEU A 780 4.16 15.67 39.27
CA LEU A 780 3.26 15.09 40.26
C LEU A 780 3.77 15.31 41.68
N ASP A 781 5.06 15.14 41.93
CA ASP A 781 5.67 15.39 43.25
C ASP A 781 5.43 16.83 43.68
N LEU A 782 5.67 17.80 42.79
CA LEU A 782 5.39 19.20 43.05
C LEU A 782 3.90 19.42 43.40
N LEU A 783 2.98 18.89 42.61
CA LEU A 783 1.54 19.06 42.83
C LEU A 783 1.06 18.38 44.13
N CYS A 784 1.54 17.17 44.42
CA CYS A 784 1.23 16.43 45.65
C CYS A 784 1.78 17.14 46.89
N ASN A 785 3.00 17.66 46.83
CA ASN A 785 3.61 18.44 47.93
C ASN A 785 2.83 19.73 48.20
N LEU A 786 2.38 20.43 47.14
CA LEU A 786 1.55 21.63 47.29
C LEU A 786 0.15 21.31 47.83
N TRP A 787 -0.44 20.19 47.42
CA TRP A 787 -1.75 19.75 47.89
C TRP A 787 -1.74 19.32 49.36
N SER A 788 -0.69 18.62 49.78
CA SER A 788 -0.56 18.08 51.14
C SER A 788 0.02 19.06 52.17
N ARG A 789 0.60 20.18 51.72
CA ARG A 789 1.20 21.21 52.60
C ARG A 789 0.19 21.78 53.59
N GLU A 790 0.55 21.77 54.88
CA GLU A 790 -0.30 22.31 55.96
C GLU A 790 -0.38 23.84 55.94
N ASP A 791 0.71 24.51 55.57
CA ASP A 791 0.84 25.97 55.51
C ASP A 791 0.01 26.62 54.39
N ASN A 792 -0.50 25.83 53.44
CA ASN A 792 -1.34 26.23 52.31
C ASN A 792 -0.87 27.56 51.66
N PRO A 793 0.28 27.55 50.98
CA PRO A 793 0.84 28.78 50.43
C PRO A 793 -0.06 29.39 49.35
N THR A 794 0.17 30.66 49.05
CA THR A 794 -0.46 31.34 47.91
C THR A 794 0.24 30.98 46.60
N TRP A 795 -0.47 31.07 45.48
CA TRP A 795 0.14 30.88 44.15
C TRP A 795 1.34 31.81 43.94
N PHE A 796 1.24 33.06 44.39
CA PHE A 796 2.33 34.03 44.28
C PHE A 796 3.61 33.55 44.98
N GLN A 797 3.51 32.93 46.16
CA GLN A 797 4.66 32.43 46.91
C GLN A 797 5.35 31.26 46.21
N VAL A 798 4.60 30.38 45.55
CA VAL A 798 5.14 29.16 44.91
C VAL A 798 5.47 29.35 43.43
N ARG A 799 5.21 30.53 42.85
CA ARG A 799 5.43 30.82 41.41
C ARG A 799 6.82 30.42 40.89
N GLY A 800 7.85 30.60 41.73
CA GLY A 800 9.24 30.31 41.39
C GLY A 800 9.51 28.81 41.22
N GLU A 801 8.77 27.96 41.94
CA GLU A 801 8.91 26.50 41.83
C GLU A 801 8.47 26.00 40.45
N PHE A 802 7.38 26.55 39.92
CA PHE A 802 6.87 26.24 38.58
C PHE A 802 7.80 26.73 37.46
N SER A 803 8.26 27.99 37.55
CA SER A 803 9.19 28.54 36.54
C SER A 803 10.53 27.80 36.53
N ARG A 804 11.08 27.50 37.71
CA ARG A 804 12.30 26.71 37.84
C ARG A 804 12.15 25.32 37.22
N LEU A 805 11.06 24.61 37.52
CA LEU A 805 10.82 23.29 36.94
C LEU A 805 10.65 23.36 35.41
N ALA A 806 10.01 24.41 34.89
CA ALA A 806 9.89 24.62 33.44
C ALA A 806 11.26 24.81 32.77
N ALA A 807 12.14 25.65 33.34
CA ALA A 807 13.49 25.87 32.84
C ALA A 807 14.36 24.60 32.94
N GLU A 808 14.23 23.84 34.04
CA GLU A 808 14.95 22.59 34.28
C GLU A 808 14.67 21.52 33.23
N ILE A 809 13.48 21.50 32.61
CA ILE A 809 13.16 20.54 31.53
C ILE A 809 14.09 20.76 30.33
N TRP A 810 14.19 22.00 29.83
CA TRP A 810 15.06 22.35 28.71
C TRP A 810 16.53 22.21 29.07
N GLN A 811 16.90 22.64 30.28
CA GLN A 811 18.27 22.53 30.76
C GLN A 811 18.69 21.06 30.94
N GLY A 812 17.77 20.18 31.34
CA GLY A 812 18.01 18.74 31.44
C GLY A 812 18.41 18.15 30.09
N TRP A 813 17.61 18.40 29.05
CA TRP A 813 17.92 17.95 27.69
C TRP A 813 19.25 18.47 27.13
N HIS A 814 19.57 19.73 27.44
CA HIS A 814 20.85 20.32 27.08
C HIS A 814 22.00 19.56 27.73
N ARG A 815 21.91 19.30 29.05
CA ARG A 815 22.96 18.60 29.81
C ARG A 815 23.12 17.14 29.38
N ASP A 816 22.04 16.45 29.04
CA ASP A 816 22.06 15.04 28.57
C ASP A 816 22.86 14.83 27.28
N THR A 817 23.18 15.92 26.56
CA THR A 817 23.96 15.92 25.31
C THR A 817 25.17 16.84 25.36
N SER A 818 25.45 17.45 26.51
CA SER A 818 26.62 18.31 26.71
C SER A 818 27.86 17.50 27.10
N GLU A 819 29.03 18.07 26.89
CA GLU A 819 30.27 17.54 27.47
C GLU A 819 30.18 17.56 29.01
N SER A 820 30.76 16.53 29.64
CA SER A 820 30.80 16.39 31.09
C SER A 820 31.41 17.62 31.75
N GLY A 821 30.65 18.30 32.61
CA GLY A 821 31.08 19.52 33.30
C GLY A 821 30.73 20.83 32.59
N SER A 822 30.02 20.80 31.45
CA SER A 822 29.52 22.02 30.82
C SER A 822 28.57 22.79 31.73
N THR A 823 28.79 24.10 31.84
CA THR A 823 27.95 25.05 32.58
C THR A 823 27.04 25.87 31.66
N THR A 824 27.00 25.56 30.37
CA THR A 824 26.19 26.30 29.39
C THR A 824 24.70 26.16 29.69
N LYS A 825 23.97 27.27 29.51
CA LYS A 825 22.52 27.30 29.66
C LYS A 825 21.83 27.07 28.32
N HIS A 826 20.72 26.36 28.36
CA HIS A 826 19.85 26.24 27.20
C HIS A 826 19.20 27.62 26.90
N PRO A 827 19.17 28.11 25.65
CA PRO A 827 18.63 29.44 25.33
C PRO A 827 17.18 29.65 25.80
N ILE A 828 16.30 28.67 25.62
CA ILE A 828 14.91 28.75 26.13
C ILE A 828 14.86 28.76 27.67
N ALA A 829 15.74 28.02 28.36
CA ALA A 829 15.76 28.02 29.82
C ALA A 829 16.14 29.41 30.35
N GLU A 830 17.11 30.07 29.71
CA GLU A 830 17.47 31.46 30.02
C GLU A 830 16.30 32.42 29.76
N ARG A 831 15.55 32.26 28.66
CA ARG A 831 14.37 33.10 28.39
C ARG A 831 13.25 32.90 29.43
N ILE A 832 13.06 31.68 29.92
CA ILE A 832 12.10 31.35 30.99
C ILE A 832 12.53 32.02 32.30
N GLU A 833 13.79 31.87 32.69
CA GLU A 833 14.35 32.51 33.90
C GLU A 833 14.23 34.03 33.86
N ASN A 834 14.38 34.63 32.66
CA ASN A 834 14.22 36.05 32.41
C ASN A 834 12.76 36.48 32.18
N GLU A 835 11.77 35.59 32.32
CA GLU A 835 10.34 35.85 32.10
C GLU A 835 9.99 36.43 30.71
N SER A 836 10.83 36.17 29.70
CA SER A 836 10.73 36.76 28.35
C SER A 836 10.15 35.81 27.29
N TRP A 837 10.04 34.53 27.61
CA TRP A 837 9.56 33.51 26.68
C TRP A 837 8.05 33.61 26.43
N LEU A 838 7.59 33.40 25.18
CA LEU A 838 6.17 33.40 24.78
C LEU A 838 5.37 34.64 25.29
N CYS A 839 6.03 35.79 25.37
CA CYS A 839 5.38 37.06 25.68
C CYS A 839 4.68 37.65 24.45
N GLN A 840 3.74 38.56 24.69
CA GLN A 840 3.16 39.38 23.62
C GLN A 840 4.23 40.27 23.01
N VAL A 841 4.15 40.45 21.69
CA VAL A 841 5.05 41.30 20.93
C VAL A 841 4.39 42.66 20.74
N ASN A 842 5.03 43.71 21.27
CA ASN A 842 4.53 45.08 21.24
C ASN A 842 4.61 45.72 19.85
#